data_AF-A0A969XZL3-F1
#
_entry.id   AF-A0A969XZL3-F1
#
_cell.length_a   1.000
_cell.length_b   1.000
_cell.length_c   1.000
_cell.angle_alpha   90.00
_cell.angle_beta   90.00
_cell.angle_gamma   90.00
#
_symmetry.space_group_name_H-M   'P 1'
#
loop_
_entity.id
_entity.type
_entity.pdbx_description
1 polymer ?
#
loop_
_entity_poly.entity_id
_entity_poly.type
_entity_poly.pdbx_seq_one_letter_code
_entity_poly.pdbx_strand_id
1 'polypeptide(L)'
;MSAKRRTLTAVLAIAMGALMITDARAMEWDEIQTFKRQCLESAARNAMANQKTDRAADVPLNVLESAVAEGGAVVEARQHEALAVRLTARPLGEGPATEVVRLTLREPVDMIAAHSGLAMTVRLAGQTSPEVRLGVRLIGPDGTAVIRPVVPAASPWGDNPHEVYFDWAFINYRDAEGAVTALRKVHTIEITAAGVKRAPQRGPSDGPQPAAFILSDLRVVDYLKGSFDPSRHRWQAAGRRPDLTLQHRCQEITGVVARFGGPAGPAAAVASLDHVARTQCWDGSFLDGRRGPRTVASGEYTYGFTMFSLLNGYETLEKAGHPALDQVIAIGPATMARREAYQRMFYRGAMSRTAALPSQYRDDIIGGDTLMTGANRVLGYAIAMRIIADSLTDAGRAAEVMKHYQPIMQQIADAQGRYSGGFPVLGEGDRYRGRGIHYDGGYTRTHMDWLVNGVIRTGDPLLVQMLRRYQTVFEAVMNTEGRGLQKFISERHPEGGDVQLILPHATYQVGVKHNLPIIAQWGYNVHRAQWEEKVANHFTFASHAEGYSLGAHIGVLFNDLAAEPAPADLGYRFPREYPIWSSRLYTKQGELVRTSRLTIGPDGTAADDFRIEVGEYPVTVGVPVKVRPAAGAVRATAVSLTGWPALLPEGAQVVLSGDVSAAGRIDEPIALKLQGPTRIVITGPAVALPAVSGGQTVDFRAELTLEPETPGTAVTLTVLNGTE
;
A
#
# COMPACT_ATOMS: atom_id res chain seq x y z
N MET A 1 0.79 36.89 8.74
CA MET A 1 -0.51 36.25 8.38
C MET A 1 -1.58 37.33 8.31
N SER A 2 -2.38 37.43 7.25
CA SER A 2 -3.45 38.45 7.17
C SER A 2 -4.69 38.02 7.95
N ALA A 3 -5.45 39.00 8.45
CA ALA A 3 -6.67 38.76 9.25
C ALA A 3 -7.70 37.90 8.51
N LYS A 4 -7.86 38.08 7.19
CA LYS A 4 -8.77 37.30 6.35
C LYS A 4 -8.53 35.78 6.40
N ARG A 5 -7.28 35.31 6.55
CA ARG A 5 -7.01 33.87 6.74
C ARG A 5 -7.53 33.37 8.09
N ARG A 6 -7.36 34.14 9.17
CA ARG A 6 -7.87 33.76 10.50
C ARG A 6 -9.40 33.67 10.53
N THR A 7 -10.10 34.61 9.89
CA THR A 7 -11.58 34.59 9.85
C THR A 7 -12.11 33.41 9.03
N LEU A 8 -11.51 33.09 7.88
CA LEU A 8 -11.99 31.97 7.06
C LEU A 8 -11.69 30.60 7.71
N THR A 9 -10.52 30.43 8.32
CA THR A 9 -10.20 29.22 9.09
C THR A 9 -11.07 29.07 10.33
N ALA A 10 -11.41 30.18 11.02
CA ALA A 10 -12.35 30.16 12.14
C ALA A 10 -13.76 29.77 11.69
N VAL A 11 -14.26 30.31 10.56
CA VAL A 11 -15.59 29.95 10.04
C VAL A 11 -15.64 28.49 9.58
N LEU A 12 -14.59 27.94 8.94
CA LEU A 12 -14.54 26.50 8.64
C LEU A 12 -14.41 25.64 9.91
N ALA A 13 -13.63 26.06 10.90
CA ALA A 13 -13.51 25.33 12.17
C ALA A 13 -14.80 25.38 12.99
N ILE A 14 -15.59 26.46 12.90
CA ILE A 14 -16.92 26.57 13.51
C ILE A 14 -17.95 25.76 12.72
N ALA A 15 -17.86 25.69 11.38
CA ALA A 15 -18.74 24.84 10.57
C ALA A 15 -18.48 23.34 10.78
N MET A 16 -17.21 22.91 10.82
CA MET A 16 -16.84 21.54 11.20
C MET A 16 -17.10 21.27 12.69
N GLY A 17 -16.91 22.26 13.56
CA GLY A 17 -17.22 22.17 14.98
C GLY A 17 -18.72 22.05 15.25
N ALA A 18 -19.57 22.70 14.45
CA ALA A 18 -21.01 22.52 14.48
C ALA A 18 -21.43 21.12 13.98
N LEU A 19 -20.79 20.60 12.93
CA LEU A 19 -20.95 19.20 12.48
C LEU A 19 -20.47 18.16 13.51
N MET A 20 -19.59 18.54 14.43
CA MET A 20 -19.14 17.69 15.56
C MET A 20 -20.07 17.79 16.79
N ILE A 21 -21.04 18.71 16.80
CA ILE A 21 -21.99 18.95 17.90
C ILE A 21 -23.42 19.13 17.33
N THR A 22 -23.78 18.28 16.38
CA THR A 22 -25.19 17.96 16.09
C THR A 22 -25.50 16.61 16.72
N ASP A 23 -26.71 16.45 17.26
CA ASP A 23 -27.23 15.14 17.70
C ASP A 23 -26.94 14.09 16.62
N ALA A 24 -26.36 12.96 17.04
CA ALA A 24 -25.71 12.01 16.15
C ALA A 24 -26.72 11.21 15.30
N ARG A 25 -27.27 11.87 14.27
CA ARG A 25 -27.91 11.17 13.15
C ARG A 25 -26.82 10.51 12.30
N ALA A 26 -27.09 9.30 11.83
CA ALA A 26 -26.33 8.72 10.73
C ALA A 26 -26.32 9.70 9.54
N MET A 27 -25.17 9.88 8.90
CA MET A 27 -25.09 10.69 7.69
C MET A 27 -25.70 9.93 6.53
N GLU A 28 -26.56 10.59 5.75
CA GLU A 28 -27.12 9.97 4.54
C GLU A 28 -26.04 9.72 3.49
N TRP A 29 -26.26 8.78 2.56
CA TRP A 29 -25.26 8.39 1.55
C TRP A 29 -24.64 9.58 0.80
N ASP A 30 -25.47 10.50 0.32
CA ASP A 30 -25.05 11.71 -0.39
C ASP A 30 -24.27 12.69 0.51
N GLU A 31 -24.60 12.75 1.81
CA GLU A 31 -23.85 13.53 2.80
C GLU A 31 -22.45 12.95 3.01
N ILE A 32 -22.34 11.61 3.14
CA ILE A 32 -21.06 10.91 3.27
C ILE A 32 -20.20 11.15 2.01
N GLN A 33 -20.76 11.00 0.82
CA GLN A 33 -20.02 11.24 -0.43
C GLN A 33 -19.57 12.70 -0.58
N THR A 34 -20.41 13.65 -0.13
CA THR A 34 -20.07 15.07 -0.10
C THR A 34 -18.93 15.35 0.88
N PHE A 35 -18.98 14.78 2.09
CA PHE A 35 -17.94 14.93 3.10
C PHE A 35 -16.60 14.32 2.66
N LYS A 36 -16.61 13.09 2.12
CA LYS A 36 -15.42 12.44 1.54
C LYS A 36 -14.73 13.31 0.48
N ARG A 37 -15.52 13.94 -0.40
CA ARG A 37 -15.02 14.90 -1.39
C ARG A 37 -14.38 16.11 -0.73
N GLN A 38 -15.02 16.74 0.24
CA GLN A 38 -14.48 17.89 0.97
C GLN A 38 -13.16 17.56 1.69
N CYS A 39 -13.03 16.36 2.25
CA CYS A 39 -11.77 15.87 2.82
C CYS A 39 -10.65 15.77 1.78
N LEU A 40 -10.93 15.24 0.58
CA LEU A 40 -9.96 15.13 -0.51
C LEU A 40 -9.61 16.48 -1.15
N GLU A 41 -10.55 17.41 -1.23
CA GLU A 41 -10.28 18.82 -1.58
C GLU A 41 -9.37 19.48 -0.54
N SER A 42 -9.55 19.19 0.75
CA SER A 42 -8.64 19.66 1.80
C SER A 42 -7.23 19.08 1.64
N ALA A 43 -7.12 17.77 1.43
CA ALA A 43 -5.85 17.11 1.16
C ALA A 43 -5.15 17.67 -0.09
N ALA A 44 -5.88 17.93 -1.18
CA ALA A 44 -5.36 18.56 -2.38
C ALA A 44 -4.88 20.00 -2.15
N ARG A 45 -5.66 20.83 -1.41
CA ARG A 45 -5.24 22.18 -1.01
C ARG A 45 -3.95 22.15 -0.17
N ASN A 46 -3.85 21.23 0.79
CA ASN A 46 -2.68 21.08 1.64
C ASN A 46 -1.46 20.61 0.84
N ALA A 47 -1.63 19.70 -0.12
CA ALA A 47 -0.55 19.28 -1.03
C ALA A 47 -0.02 20.45 -1.87
N MET A 48 -0.91 21.17 -2.56
CA MET A 48 -0.54 22.31 -3.41
C MET A 48 0.08 23.47 -2.59
N ALA A 49 -0.39 23.71 -1.36
CA ALA A 49 0.14 24.77 -0.50
C ALA A 49 1.60 24.54 -0.07
N ASN A 50 2.10 23.30 -0.17
CA ASN A 50 3.50 22.95 0.07
C ASN A 50 4.32 22.86 -1.22
N GLN A 51 3.69 22.88 -2.41
CA GLN A 51 4.39 22.72 -3.68
C GLN A 51 5.18 23.99 -4.06
N LYS A 52 6.45 23.81 -4.46
CA LYS A 52 7.25 24.90 -5.04
C LYS A 52 6.63 25.31 -6.38
N THR A 53 6.28 26.58 -6.52
CA THR A 53 5.54 27.10 -7.69
C THR A 53 6.46 27.62 -8.79
N ASP A 54 7.62 28.13 -8.40
CA ASP A 54 8.71 28.58 -9.25
C ASP A 54 9.73 27.45 -9.53
N ARG A 55 10.53 27.63 -10.57
CA ARG A 55 11.70 26.79 -10.87
C ARG A 55 12.87 27.72 -11.16
N ALA A 56 14.02 27.47 -10.53
CA ALA A 56 15.25 28.14 -10.89
C ALA A 56 15.67 27.75 -12.32
N ALA A 57 16.27 28.69 -13.05
CA ALA A 57 16.91 28.37 -14.32
C ALA A 57 18.04 27.35 -14.09
N ASP A 58 18.19 26.42 -15.02
CA ASP A 58 19.32 25.49 -14.99
C ASP A 58 20.61 26.28 -15.19
N VAL A 59 21.67 25.93 -14.45
CA VAL A 59 22.98 26.60 -14.51
C VAL A 59 23.97 25.65 -15.16
N PRO A 60 24.38 25.89 -16.43
CA PRO A 60 25.39 25.08 -17.10
C PRO A 60 26.75 25.19 -16.39
N LEU A 61 27.38 24.04 -16.17
CA LEU A 61 28.69 23.91 -15.54
C LEU A 61 29.71 23.58 -16.63
N ASN A 62 30.24 24.64 -17.26
CA ASN A 62 31.22 24.58 -18.35
C ASN A 62 32.62 24.19 -17.83
N VAL A 63 32.73 22.99 -17.29
CA VAL A 63 33.90 22.53 -16.49
C VAL A 63 34.47 21.20 -16.95
N LEU A 64 33.93 20.58 -18.00
CA LEU A 64 34.43 19.30 -18.55
C LEU A 64 35.87 19.40 -19.10
N GLU A 65 36.31 20.60 -19.51
CA GLU A 65 37.71 20.87 -19.89
C GLU A 65 38.68 20.65 -18.72
N SER A 66 38.24 20.93 -17.48
CA SER A 66 39.04 20.77 -16.25
C SER A 66 39.24 19.32 -15.81
N ALA A 67 38.61 18.36 -16.53
CA ALA A 67 38.47 16.99 -16.05
C ALA A 67 39.80 16.26 -15.87
N VAL A 68 40.03 15.77 -14.66
CA VAL A 68 41.13 14.85 -14.29
C VAL A 68 40.52 13.53 -13.84
N ALA A 69 41.03 12.40 -14.34
CA ALA A 69 40.59 11.09 -13.91
C ALA A 69 41.59 10.46 -12.93
N GLU A 70 41.06 9.78 -11.90
CA GLU A 70 41.82 9.19 -10.81
C GLU A 70 41.36 7.73 -10.55
N GLY A 71 42.20 6.97 -9.83
CA GLY A 71 41.89 5.64 -9.30
C GLY A 71 41.64 4.52 -10.31
N GLY A 72 41.94 4.74 -11.59
CA GLY A 72 41.73 3.77 -12.67
C GLY A 72 40.67 4.19 -13.70
N ALA A 73 40.07 5.37 -13.55
CA ALA A 73 39.40 6.04 -14.65
C ALA A 73 40.41 6.71 -15.60
N VAL A 74 40.03 6.85 -16.87
CA VAL A 74 40.81 7.47 -17.94
C VAL A 74 39.92 8.44 -18.72
N VAL A 75 40.38 9.69 -18.88
CA VAL A 75 39.83 10.61 -19.89
C VAL A 75 40.48 10.28 -21.23
N GLU A 76 39.71 9.74 -22.17
CA GLU A 76 40.23 9.33 -23.48
C GLU A 76 40.23 10.48 -24.49
N ALA A 77 39.22 11.35 -24.41
CA ALA A 77 39.13 12.54 -25.24
C ALA A 77 38.39 13.67 -24.51
N ARG A 78 38.82 14.91 -24.74
CA ARG A 78 38.10 16.13 -24.39
C ARG A 78 37.63 16.77 -25.70
N GLN A 79 36.32 16.90 -25.88
CA GLN A 79 35.69 17.65 -26.96
C GLN A 79 35.01 18.89 -26.36
N HIS A 80 34.67 19.89 -27.17
CA HIS A 80 34.38 21.26 -26.69
C HIS A 80 33.28 21.36 -25.61
N GLU A 81 32.33 20.41 -25.57
CA GLU A 81 31.29 20.31 -24.52
C GLU A 81 31.09 18.86 -24.02
N ALA A 82 32.06 17.96 -24.26
CA ALA A 82 31.90 16.54 -23.96
C ALA A 82 33.20 15.85 -23.54
N LEU A 83 33.08 14.89 -22.61
CA LEU A 83 34.19 14.15 -22.01
C LEU A 83 34.01 12.65 -22.24
N ALA A 84 34.91 12.03 -23.00
CA ALA A 84 34.96 10.57 -23.15
C ALA A 84 35.73 9.95 -21.98
N VAL A 85 35.06 9.08 -21.22
CA VAL A 85 35.57 8.42 -20.03
C VAL A 85 35.51 6.91 -20.20
N ARG A 86 36.64 6.24 -19.96
CA ARG A 86 36.68 4.79 -19.78
C ARG A 86 37.19 4.47 -18.37
N LEU A 87 36.55 3.52 -17.70
CA LEU A 87 36.94 3.08 -16.36
C LEU A 87 36.58 1.62 -16.12
N THR A 88 37.19 1.04 -15.09
CA THR A 88 36.87 -0.31 -14.60
C THR A 88 36.37 -0.19 -13.17
N ALA A 89 35.05 -0.02 -13.02
CA ALA A 89 34.39 0.26 -11.75
C ALA A 89 34.53 -0.93 -10.78
N ARG A 90 35.13 -0.71 -9.61
CA ARG A 90 35.30 -1.77 -8.61
C ARG A 90 33.95 -2.11 -7.94
N PRO A 91 33.78 -3.34 -7.42
CA PRO A 91 32.63 -3.67 -6.59
C PRO A 91 32.45 -2.67 -5.43
N LEU A 92 31.21 -2.21 -5.19
CA LEU A 92 30.91 -1.19 -4.18
C LEU A 92 31.23 -1.66 -2.74
N GLY A 93 32.40 -1.26 -2.23
CA GLY A 93 32.87 -1.57 -0.88
C GLY A 93 32.22 -0.73 0.24
N GLU A 94 32.88 -0.71 1.41
CA GLU A 94 32.48 0.15 2.54
C GLU A 94 33.16 1.53 2.53
N GLY A 95 34.33 1.62 1.90
CA GLY A 95 35.05 2.87 1.67
C GLY A 95 34.46 3.73 0.55
N PRO A 96 35.02 4.93 0.32
CA PRO A 96 34.65 5.75 -0.83
C PRO A 96 35.01 5.07 -2.14
N ALA A 97 34.24 5.33 -3.20
CA ALA A 97 34.60 4.94 -4.56
C ALA A 97 35.94 5.58 -4.97
N THR A 98 36.82 4.78 -5.58
CA THR A 98 38.16 5.18 -6.02
C THR A 98 38.20 5.61 -7.48
N GLU A 99 37.33 5.07 -8.33
CA GLU A 99 37.23 5.45 -9.73
C GLU A 99 36.48 6.79 -9.83
N VAL A 100 37.23 7.86 -10.12
CA VAL A 100 36.75 9.25 -10.03
C VAL A 100 37.10 10.03 -11.29
N VAL A 101 36.17 10.87 -11.74
CA VAL A 101 36.42 11.99 -12.66
C VAL A 101 36.18 13.28 -11.88
N ARG A 102 37.26 13.99 -11.56
CA ARG A 102 37.27 15.26 -10.84
C ARG A 102 37.17 16.43 -11.80
N LEU A 103 36.27 17.36 -11.49
CA LEU A 103 35.99 18.59 -12.22
C LEU A 103 36.17 19.77 -11.26
N THR A 104 37.00 20.75 -11.63
CA THR A 104 37.22 21.96 -10.82
C THR A 104 36.39 23.11 -11.39
N LEU A 105 35.56 23.73 -10.55
CA LEU A 105 34.75 24.87 -10.95
C LEU A 105 35.62 26.12 -11.02
N ARG A 106 35.38 26.97 -12.03
CA ARG A 106 36.12 28.24 -12.21
C ARG A 106 35.90 29.20 -11.03
N GLU A 107 34.68 29.18 -10.49
CA GLU A 107 34.26 29.90 -9.28
C GLU A 107 33.40 28.95 -8.42
N PRO A 108 33.35 29.11 -7.09
CA PRO A 108 32.47 28.31 -6.24
C PRO A 108 30.99 28.57 -6.54
N VAL A 109 30.19 27.51 -6.60
CA VAL A 109 28.74 27.56 -6.90
C VAL A 109 27.94 27.19 -5.65
N ASP A 110 26.91 27.99 -5.33
CA ASP A 110 25.86 27.57 -4.39
C ASP A 110 24.87 26.67 -5.13
N MET A 111 24.90 25.39 -4.78
CA MET A 111 24.08 24.35 -5.42
C MET A 111 22.75 24.11 -4.71
N ILE A 112 22.47 24.77 -3.57
CA ILE A 112 21.28 24.52 -2.74
C ILE A 112 20.40 25.76 -2.52
N ALA A 113 20.89 26.97 -2.83
CA ALA A 113 20.12 28.20 -2.66
C ALA A 113 18.78 28.22 -3.42
N ALA A 114 18.75 27.68 -4.64
CA ALA A 114 17.54 27.66 -5.48
C ALA A 114 17.28 26.32 -6.21
N HIS A 115 18.22 25.37 -6.12
CA HIS A 115 18.28 24.16 -6.94
C HIS A 115 18.12 22.87 -6.15
N SER A 116 17.81 21.78 -6.86
CA SER A 116 17.46 20.48 -6.27
C SER A 116 18.48 19.36 -6.50
N GLY A 117 19.36 19.53 -7.47
CA GLY A 117 20.30 18.48 -7.86
C GLY A 117 21.24 18.89 -8.99
N LEU A 118 21.98 17.90 -9.45
CA LEU A 118 22.88 17.98 -10.59
C LEU A 118 22.37 17.04 -11.68
N ALA A 119 22.27 17.50 -12.92
CA ALA A 119 21.96 16.66 -14.07
C ALA A 119 23.12 16.64 -15.08
N MET A 120 23.27 15.54 -15.80
CA MET A 120 24.21 15.37 -16.91
C MET A 120 23.65 14.43 -17.96
N THR A 121 24.03 14.62 -19.22
CA THR A 121 23.74 13.67 -20.30
C THR A 121 24.86 12.64 -20.43
N VAL A 122 24.50 11.35 -20.35
CA VAL A 122 25.38 10.19 -20.52
C VAL A 122 25.03 9.48 -21.83
N ARG A 123 26.02 9.28 -22.70
CA ARG A 123 25.94 8.45 -23.92
C ARG A 123 26.94 7.31 -23.81
N LEU A 124 26.54 6.08 -24.10
CA LEU A 124 27.49 4.95 -24.11
C LEU A 124 28.43 5.05 -25.32
N ALA A 125 29.71 4.72 -25.12
CA ALA A 125 30.79 4.88 -26.11
C ALA A 125 31.62 3.61 -26.31
N GLY A 126 31.18 2.50 -25.73
CA GLY A 126 31.82 1.19 -25.76
C GLY A 126 31.10 0.24 -24.80
N GLN A 127 31.71 -0.91 -24.52
CA GLN A 127 31.12 -1.90 -23.61
C GLN A 127 31.02 -1.34 -22.18
N THR A 128 29.79 -1.00 -21.76
CA THR A 128 29.46 -0.62 -20.39
C THR A 128 28.61 -1.70 -19.76
N SER A 129 29.05 -2.22 -18.62
CA SER A 129 28.28 -3.22 -17.88
C SER A 129 27.01 -2.60 -17.28
N PRO A 130 25.85 -3.30 -17.35
CA PRO A 130 24.60 -2.85 -16.73
C PRO A 130 24.66 -2.80 -15.19
N GLU A 131 25.75 -3.26 -14.58
CA GLU A 131 26.03 -3.16 -13.14
C GLU A 131 26.73 -1.84 -12.76
N VAL A 132 27.25 -1.06 -13.71
CA VAL A 132 27.96 0.19 -13.38
C VAL A 132 26.97 1.24 -12.87
N ARG A 133 27.27 1.81 -11.70
CA ARG A 133 26.51 2.90 -11.09
C ARG A 133 27.38 4.13 -10.92
N LEU A 134 26.76 5.30 -11.09
CA LEU A 134 27.33 6.62 -10.91
C LEU A 134 26.84 7.23 -9.58
N GLY A 135 27.72 8.00 -8.96
CA GLY A 135 27.47 8.82 -7.76
C GLY A 135 28.25 10.13 -7.87
N VAL A 136 28.10 11.03 -6.91
CA VAL A 136 28.82 12.30 -6.90
C VAL A 136 29.33 12.68 -5.51
N ARG A 137 30.56 13.21 -5.43
CA ARG A 137 31.05 13.95 -4.26
C ARG A 137 31.18 15.42 -4.64
N LEU A 138 30.69 16.30 -3.78
CA LEU A 138 30.66 17.75 -3.96
C LEU A 138 31.44 18.37 -2.82
N ILE A 139 32.56 18.99 -3.14
CA ILE A 139 33.53 19.48 -2.17
C ILE A 139 33.41 21.01 -2.10
N GLY A 140 33.17 21.50 -0.89
CA GLY A 140 33.27 22.91 -0.55
C GLY A 140 34.41 23.12 0.47
N PRO A 141 34.66 24.39 0.88
CA PRO A 141 35.82 24.73 1.71
C PRO A 141 35.84 23.99 3.05
N ASP A 142 34.66 23.77 3.65
CA ASP A 142 34.51 23.27 5.02
C ASP A 142 33.73 21.93 5.08
N GLY A 143 33.64 21.17 3.98
CA GLY A 143 32.91 19.90 3.98
C GLY A 143 32.79 19.18 2.64
N THR A 144 32.10 18.03 2.64
CA THR A 144 31.79 17.28 1.42
C THR A 144 30.39 16.65 1.48
N ALA A 145 29.55 16.97 0.50
CA ALA A 145 28.30 16.26 0.28
C ALA A 145 28.55 15.02 -0.61
N VAL A 146 28.03 13.86 -0.23
CA VAL A 146 28.25 12.59 -0.95
C VAL A 146 26.93 11.90 -1.26
N ILE A 147 26.70 11.66 -2.55
CA ILE A 147 25.73 10.71 -3.09
C ILE A 147 26.52 9.51 -3.57
N ARG A 148 26.25 8.33 -3.00
CA ARG A 148 26.96 7.09 -3.34
C ARG A 148 26.69 6.68 -4.80
N PRO A 149 27.51 5.78 -5.40
CA PRO A 149 27.21 5.19 -6.69
C PRO A 149 25.89 4.40 -6.66
N VAL A 150 24.80 5.03 -7.12
CA VAL A 150 23.44 4.49 -7.07
C VAL A 150 22.66 4.62 -8.39
N VAL A 151 23.03 5.58 -9.24
CA VAL A 151 22.30 5.89 -10.49
C VAL A 151 22.88 5.05 -11.64
N PRO A 152 22.09 4.40 -12.51
CA PRO A 152 22.62 3.62 -13.64
C PRO A 152 23.50 4.47 -14.58
N ALA A 153 24.66 3.94 -14.98
CA ALA A 153 25.46 4.50 -16.07
C ALA A 153 24.96 4.06 -17.47
N ALA A 154 24.36 2.86 -17.54
CA ALA A 154 23.77 2.30 -18.75
C ALA A 154 22.26 2.20 -18.61
N SER A 155 21.53 2.69 -19.61
CA SER A 155 20.07 2.54 -19.69
C SER A 155 19.71 1.17 -20.26
N PRO A 156 18.74 0.42 -19.68
CA PRO A 156 18.24 -0.81 -20.29
C PRO A 156 17.37 -0.54 -21.53
N TRP A 157 17.15 0.73 -21.90
CA TRP A 157 16.33 1.16 -23.04
C TRP A 157 17.15 1.48 -24.31
N GLY A 158 18.35 0.90 -24.39
CA GLY A 158 19.30 1.06 -25.49
C GLY A 158 20.34 2.16 -25.26
N ASP A 159 21.31 2.23 -26.17
CA ASP A 159 22.53 3.05 -26.06
C ASP A 159 22.32 4.56 -26.30
N ASN A 160 21.05 4.98 -26.42
CA ASN A 160 20.69 6.37 -26.63
C ASN A 160 21.21 7.26 -25.48
N PRO A 161 21.64 8.50 -25.79
CA PRO A 161 21.91 9.51 -24.78
C PRO A 161 20.73 9.64 -23.81
N HIS A 162 21.01 9.64 -22.52
CA HIS A 162 20.01 9.77 -21.47
C HIS A 162 20.49 10.69 -20.34
N GLU A 163 19.55 11.27 -19.62
CA GLU A 163 19.85 12.12 -18.47
C GLU A 163 20.06 11.28 -17.21
N VAL A 164 21.11 11.62 -16.48
CA VAL A 164 21.45 11.12 -15.14
C VAL A 164 21.27 12.29 -14.18
N TYR A 165 20.45 12.09 -13.14
CA TYR A 165 20.11 13.11 -12.15
C TYR A 165 20.56 12.67 -10.75
N PHE A 166 21.27 13.56 -10.05
CA PHE A 166 21.73 13.38 -8.68
C PHE A 166 20.97 14.33 -7.77
N ASP A 167 20.07 13.78 -6.95
CA ASP A 167 19.19 14.57 -6.09
C ASP A 167 19.82 14.85 -4.71
N TRP A 168 19.68 16.08 -4.19
CA TRP A 168 20.15 16.45 -2.85
C TRP A 168 19.49 15.64 -1.71
N ALA A 169 18.30 15.07 -1.94
CA ALA A 169 17.67 14.12 -1.04
C ALA A 169 18.44 12.79 -0.89
N PHE A 170 19.49 12.54 -1.68
CA PHE A 170 20.30 11.32 -1.64
C PHE A 170 21.62 11.48 -0.87
N ILE A 171 21.87 12.67 -0.33
CA ILE A 171 23.11 12.93 0.40
C ILE A 171 23.09 12.21 1.74
N ASN A 172 24.23 11.65 2.12
CA ASN A 172 24.38 10.87 3.36
C ASN A 172 24.13 11.70 4.64
N TYR A 173 22.92 11.60 5.19
CA TYR A 173 22.43 12.30 6.39
C TYR A 173 23.18 12.06 7.71
N ARG A 174 24.22 11.23 7.74
CA ARG A 174 25.08 11.10 8.93
C ARG A 174 25.77 12.43 9.28
N ASP A 175 26.02 13.28 8.29
CA ASP A 175 26.52 14.64 8.44
C ASP A 175 25.78 15.60 7.50
N ALA A 176 24.53 15.92 7.86
CA ALA A 176 23.70 16.84 7.08
C ALA A 176 24.20 18.29 7.13
N GLU A 177 24.89 18.70 8.19
CA GLU A 177 25.37 20.07 8.39
C GLU A 177 26.65 20.34 7.58
N GLY A 178 27.61 19.40 7.59
CA GLY A 178 28.77 19.43 6.70
C GLY A 178 28.38 19.32 5.22
N ALA A 179 27.38 18.50 4.90
CA ALA A 179 26.82 18.42 3.54
C ALA A 179 26.20 19.73 3.05
N VAL A 180 25.35 20.39 3.85
CA VAL A 180 24.74 21.69 3.50
C VAL A 180 25.82 22.78 3.40
N THR A 181 26.83 22.73 4.26
CA THR A 181 27.97 23.67 4.22
C THR A 181 28.77 23.51 2.91
N ALA A 182 29.04 22.27 2.49
CA ALA A 182 29.68 21.99 1.21
C ALA A 182 28.87 22.50 0.02
N LEU A 183 27.56 22.19 -0.02
CA LEU A 183 26.67 22.56 -1.12
C LEU A 183 26.55 24.08 -1.37
N ARG A 184 26.71 24.91 -0.34
CA ARG A 184 26.64 26.37 -0.46
C ARG A 184 27.81 27.01 -1.21
N LYS A 185 28.94 26.31 -1.30
CA LYS A 185 30.20 26.82 -1.91
C LYS A 185 30.99 25.69 -2.54
N VAL A 186 30.35 24.88 -3.38
CA VAL A 186 31.04 23.79 -4.07
C VAL A 186 32.07 24.39 -5.02
N HIS A 187 33.33 23.97 -4.92
CA HIS A 187 34.40 24.33 -5.87
C HIS A 187 34.91 23.14 -6.68
N THR A 188 34.55 21.91 -6.28
CA THR A 188 34.98 20.69 -6.98
C THR A 188 33.85 19.67 -6.99
N ILE A 189 33.59 19.10 -8.18
CA ILE A 189 32.64 18.02 -8.42
C ILE A 189 33.44 16.78 -8.77
N GLU A 190 33.13 15.66 -8.14
CA GLU A 190 33.73 14.36 -8.44
C GLU A 190 32.65 13.38 -8.84
N ILE A 191 32.64 12.98 -10.11
CA ILE A 191 31.78 11.93 -10.61
C ILE A 191 32.46 10.61 -10.26
N THR A 192 31.75 9.77 -9.51
CA THR A 192 32.27 8.51 -8.95
C THR A 192 31.57 7.31 -9.57
N ALA A 193 32.27 6.19 -9.74
CA ALA A 193 31.69 4.95 -10.26
C ALA A 193 31.91 3.76 -9.33
N ALA A 194 30.98 2.78 -9.35
CA ALA A 194 31.17 1.47 -8.75
C ALA A 194 30.33 0.39 -9.47
N GLY A 195 30.78 -0.86 -9.41
CA GLY A 195 30.03 -2.04 -9.87
C GLY A 195 29.05 -2.53 -8.81
N VAL A 196 27.76 -2.57 -9.17
CA VAL A 196 26.66 -3.08 -8.32
C VAL A 196 25.64 -3.88 -9.12
N LYS A 197 25.44 -5.14 -8.73
CA LYS A 197 24.45 -6.05 -9.30
C LYS A 197 23.03 -5.50 -9.12
N ARG A 198 22.20 -5.63 -10.16
CA ARG A 198 20.75 -5.37 -10.11
C ARG A 198 20.02 -6.51 -9.36
N ALA A 199 18.73 -6.31 -9.10
CA ALA A 199 17.84 -7.43 -8.77
C ALA A 199 17.82 -8.47 -9.93
N PRO A 200 17.81 -9.78 -9.62
CA PRO A 200 17.74 -10.38 -8.28
C PRO A 200 19.07 -10.59 -7.54
N GLN A 201 20.24 -10.59 -8.21
CA GLN A 201 21.53 -10.95 -7.61
C GLN A 201 22.14 -9.91 -6.64
N ARG A 202 21.60 -8.67 -6.64
CA ARG A 202 21.77 -7.53 -5.71
C ARG A 202 22.98 -7.55 -4.77
N GLY A 203 23.90 -6.61 -4.96
CA GLY A 203 25.06 -6.39 -4.09
C GLY A 203 26.25 -5.86 -4.89
N PRO A 204 27.45 -5.77 -4.30
CA PRO A 204 28.66 -5.51 -5.07
C PRO A 204 28.81 -6.54 -6.20
N SER A 205 29.31 -6.11 -7.36
CA SER A 205 29.66 -7.02 -8.47
C SER A 205 30.65 -8.11 -8.02
N ASP A 206 30.64 -9.28 -8.67
CA ASP A 206 31.59 -10.36 -8.34
C ASP A 206 33.05 -9.99 -8.66
N GLY A 207 33.23 -9.06 -9.61
CA GLY A 207 34.51 -8.48 -9.98
C GLY A 207 34.35 -7.10 -10.61
N PRO A 208 35.46 -6.43 -10.96
CA PRO A 208 35.44 -5.12 -11.57
C PRO A 208 34.64 -5.10 -12.88
N GLN A 209 33.90 -4.01 -13.12
CA GLN A 209 32.95 -3.87 -14.22
C GLN A 209 33.43 -2.82 -15.23
N PRO A 210 33.53 -3.13 -16.54
CA PRO A 210 33.95 -2.16 -17.54
C PRO A 210 32.87 -1.10 -17.78
N ALA A 211 33.29 0.14 -18.00
CA ALA A 211 32.45 1.24 -18.42
C ALA A 211 33.17 2.13 -19.45
N ALA A 212 32.45 2.54 -20.49
CA ALA A 212 32.91 3.47 -21.51
C ALA A 212 31.74 4.37 -21.93
N PHE A 213 31.80 5.65 -21.55
CA PHE A 213 30.71 6.60 -21.76
C PHE A 213 31.24 8.02 -22.02
N ILE A 214 30.41 8.82 -22.68
CA ILE A 214 30.62 10.24 -22.94
C ILE A 214 29.67 11.02 -22.03
N LEU A 215 30.25 11.93 -21.24
CA LEU A 215 29.53 12.88 -20.40
C LEU A 215 29.41 14.23 -21.12
N SER A 216 28.27 14.90 -21.00
CA SER A 216 27.96 16.19 -21.64
C SER A 216 26.82 16.89 -20.88
N ASP A 217 26.57 18.18 -21.16
CA ASP A 217 25.45 18.95 -20.59
C ASP A 217 25.36 18.83 -19.05
N LEU A 218 26.49 19.08 -18.37
CA LEU A 218 26.54 19.10 -16.91
C LEU A 218 25.90 20.41 -16.40
N ARG A 219 24.87 20.31 -15.58
CA ARG A 219 24.11 21.47 -15.08
C ARG A 219 23.61 21.29 -13.65
N VAL A 220 23.60 22.38 -12.88
CA VAL A 220 22.81 22.46 -11.64
C VAL A 220 21.35 22.68 -12.06
N VAL A 221 20.44 21.87 -11.56
CA VAL A 221 19.03 21.87 -11.98
C VAL A 221 18.07 22.00 -10.80
N ASP A 222 16.90 22.52 -11.10
CA ASP A 222 15.78 22.61 -10.17
C ASP A 222 14.58 21.85 -10.73
N TYR A 223 14.66 20.53 -10.69
CA TYR A 223 13.56 19.65 -11.12
C TYR A 223 12.49 19.49 -10.02
N LEU A 224 12.71 20.02 -8.82
CA LEU A 224 11.73 20.00 -7.73
C LEU A 224 10.76 21.19 -7.77
N LYS A 225 9.85 21.17 -8.75
CA LYS A 225 8.50 21.77 -8.57
C LYS A 225 7.59 20.89 -7.67
N GLY A 226 8.20 20.20 -6.70
CA GLY A 226 7.56 19.31 -5.72
C GLY A 226 7.50 19.97 -4.35
N SER A 227 6.96 19.27 -3.35
CA SER A 227 6.70 19.86 -2.04
C SER A 227 7.96 20.26 -1.27
N PHE A 228 8.15 21.55 -1.04
CA PHE A 228 8.98 22.08 0.04
C PHE A 228 8.21 21.90 1.35
N ASP A 229 8.83 21.40 2.42
CA ASP A 229 8.15 21.28 3.72
C ASP A 229 8.59 22.44 4.65
N PRO A 230 7.81 23.54 4.72
CA PRO A 230 8.10 24.65 5.62
C PRO A 230 7.92 24.29 7.11
N SER A 231 7.31 23.15 7.45
CA SER A 231 7.23 22.66 8.84
C SER A 231 8.55 22.02 9.30
N ARG A 232 9.26 21.34 8.38
CA ARG A 232 10.65 20.87 8.56
C ARG A 232 11.66 22.00 8.40
N HIS A 233 11.37 22.99 7.55
CA HIS A 233 12.16 24.21 7.39
C HIS A 233 11.67 25.40 8.26
N ARG A 234 11.13 25.15 9.46
CA ARG A 234 11.23 26.16 10.52
C ARG A 234 12.67 26.18 11.05
N TRP A 235 13.51 26.97 10.38
CA TRP A 235 14.90 27.32 10.77
C TRP A 235 15.01 28.10 12.11
N GLN A 236 14.07 27.91 13.04
CA GLN A 236 13.83 28.79 14.19
C GLN A 236 13.53 28.04 15.50
N ALA A 237 13.92 26.77 15.61
CA ALA A 237 13.97 26.05 16.88
C ALA A 237 15.37 25.43 17.05
N ALA A 238 16.11 25.90 18.07
CA ALA A 238 17.42 25.36 18.38
C ALA A 238 17.33 23.85 18.69
N GLY A 239 18.15 23.04 18.00
CA GLY A 239 18.31 21.61 18.31
C GLY A 239 17.59 20.60 17.41
N ARG A 240 17.03 20.97 16.25
CA ARG A 240 16.57 19.99 15.23
C ARG A 240 17.46 20.01 13.98
N ARG A 241 17.86 18.82 13.53
CA ARG A 241 18.73 18.60 12.36
C ARG A 241 18.00 18.95 11.04
N PRO A 242 18.73 19.36 9.98
CA PRO A 242 18.17 19.50 8.64
C PRO A 242 17.64 18.16 8.11
N ASP A 243 16.49 18.17 7.44
CA ASP A 243 15.93 17.01 6.74
C ASP A 243 15.69 17.38 5.27
N LEU A 244 16.42 16.73 4.35
CA LEU A 244 16.32 16.95 2.90
C LEU A 244 15.41 15.89 2.21
N THR A 245 14.71 15.02 2.95
CA THR A 245 13.92 13.93 2.36
C THR A 245 12.48 14.35 2.01
N LEU A 246 12.19 14.65 0.73
CA LEU A 246 10.91 15.28 0.33
C LEU A 246 10.20 14.83 -0.97
N GLN A 247 10.61 13.77 -1.67
CA GLN A 247 10.11 13.52 -3.05
C GLN A 247 8.94 12.53 -3.24
N HIS A 248 8.86 11.43 -2.52
CA HIS A 248 7.91 10.35 -2.84
C HIS A 248 6.45 10.73 -2.58
N ARG A 249 6.14 11.38 -1.46
CA ARG A 249 4.74 11.51 -1.01
C ARG A 249 3.93 12.60 -1.71
N CYS A 250 4.58 13.56 -2.38
CA CYS A 250 3.84 14.47 -3.27
C CYS A 250 3.43 13.78 -4.59
N GLN A 251 4.17 12.75 -5.01
CA GLN A 251 3.84 11.94 -6.19
C GLN A 251 2.61 11.04 -5.90
N GLU A 252 2.55 10.48 -4.68
CA GLU A 252 1.43 9.65 -4.16
C GLU A 252 0.06 10.36 -4.10
N ILE A 253 0.01 11.69 -4.16
CA ILE A 253 -1.25 12.47 -4.14
C ILE A 253 -1.56 13.15 -5.49
N THR A 254 -0.78 12.88 -6.55
CA THR A 254 -0.94 13.54 -7.86
C THR A 254 -2.35 13.41 -8.44
N GLY A 255 -2.98 12.22 -8.37
CA GLY A 255 -4.35 12.03 -8.86
C GLY A 255 -5.41 12.80 -8.08
N VAL A 256 -5.23 12.93 -6.76
CA VAL A 256 -6.11 13.72 -5.88
C VAL A 256 -5.92 15.21 -6.14
N VAL A 257 -4.70 15.69 -6.35
CA VAL A 257 -4.42 17.08 -6.74
C VAL A 257 -5.01 17.41 -8.11
N ALA A 258 -4.87 16.52 -9.10
CA ALA A 258 -5.42 16.72 -10.44
C ALA A 258 -6.96 16.86 -10.42
N ARG A 259 -7.66 16.06 -9.61
CA ARG A 259 -9.14 16.01 -9.56
C ARG A 259 -9.77 16.98 -8.57
N PHE A 260 -9.13 17.26 -7.43
CA PHE A 260 -9.71 18.01 -6.29
C PHE A 260 -8.95 19.30 -5.94
N GLY A 261 -7.85 19.63 -6.64
CA GLY A 261 -7.11 20.89 -6.47
C GLY A 261 -7.79 22.14 -7.07
N GLY A 262 -9.03 22.02 -7.57
CA GLY A 262 -9.72 23.11 -8.25
C GLY A 262 -8.93 23.63 -9.47
N PRO A 263 -9.06 24.93 -9.82
CA PRO A 263 -8.42 25.49 -11.03
C PRO A 263 -6.88 25.38 -11.08
N ALA A 264 -6.21 25.29 -9.92
CA ALA A 264 -4.75 25.15 -9.85
C ALA A 264 -4.27 23.69 -9.89
N GLY A 265 -5.15 22.73 -9.57
CA GLY A 265 -4.84 21.30 -9.48
C GLY A 265 -4.19 20.69 -10.73
N PRO A 266 -4.73 20.94 -11.95
CA PRO A 266 -4.13 20.42 -13.19
C PRO A 266 -2.68 20.86 -13.42
N ALA A 267 -2.37 22.14 -13.17
CA ALA A 267 -1.00 22.66 -13.33
C ALA A 267 -0.04 22.09 -12.28
N ALA A 268 -0.51 21.94 -11.04
CA ALA A 268 0.21 21.28 -9.95
C ALA A 268 0.53 19.81 -10.27
N ALA A 269 -0.44 19.07 -10.84
CA ALA A 269 -0.28 17.69 -11.26
C ALA A 269 0.69 17.53 -12.45
N VAL A 270 0.61 18.41 -13.46
CA VAL A 270 1.59 18.46 -14.57
C VAL A 270 3.01 18.71 -14.05
N ALA A 271 3.19 19.58 -13.05
CA ALA A 271 4.51 19.81 -12.45
C ALA A 271 5.04 18.58 -11.69
N SER A 272 4.16 17.79 -11.05
CA SER A 272 4.50 16.50 -10.44
C SER A 272 4.94 15.48 -11.49
N LEU A 273 4.16 15.33 -12.57
CA LEU A 273 4.47 14.41 -13.68
C LEU A 273 5.75 14.81 -14.44
N ASP A 274 5.95 16.11 -14.71
CA ASP A 274 7.17 16.64 -15.32
C ASP A 274 8.41 16.39 -14.47
N HIS A 275 8.29 16.51 -13.15
CA HIS A 275 9.37 16.14 -12.23
C HIS A 275 9.70 14.66 -12.39
N VAL A 276 8.71 13.77 -12.23
CA VAL A 276 8.94 12.32 -12.25
C VAL A 276 9.47 11.84 -13.60
N ALA A 277 8.99 12.38 -14.72
CA ALA A 277 9.47 12.04 -16.06
C ALA A 277 10.94 12.43 -16.32
N ARG A 278 11.49 13.38 -15.54
CA ARG A 278 12.91 13.79 -15.59
C ARG A 278 13.78 13.03 -14.58
N THR A 279 13.26 12.84 -13.37
CA THR A 279 14.04 12.35 -12.22
C THR A 279 13.97 10.85 -12.04
N GLN A 280 13.01 10.14 -12.63
CA GLN A 280 13.12 8.69 -12.75
C GLN A 280 14.43 8.33 -13.43
N CYS A 281 15.31 7.63 -12.69
CA CYS A 281 16.46 6.95 -13.26
C CYS A 281 15.98 6.18 -14.49
N TRP A 282 16.59 6.40 -15.65
CA TRP A 282 15.97 5.98 -16.91
C TRP A 282 15.73 4.46 -16.99
N ASP A 283 16.37 3.65 -16.15
CA ASP A 283 16.13 2.20 -15.98
C ASP A 283 14.83 1.82 -15.22
N GLY A 284 14.06 2.82 -14.79
CA GLY A 284 12.83 2.70 -14.00
C GLY A 284 13.08 2.43 -12.51
N SER A 285 14.30 2.60 -12.01
CA SER A 285 14.55 2.65 -10.56
C SER A 285 14.01 3.95 -9.98
N PHE A 286 13.06 3.82 -9.05
CA PHE A 286 12.51 4.97 -8.33
C PHE A 286 13.51 5.51 -7.31
N LEU A 287 13.36 6.80 -6.99
CA LEU A 287 14.25 7.63 -6.18
C LEU A 287 14.36 7.25 -4.69
N ASP A 288 14.41 5.97 -4.29
CA ASP A 288 14.57 5.60 -2.86
C ASP A 288 16.00 5.86 -2.35
N GLY A 289 16.30 7.14 -2.13
CA GLY A 289 17.58 7.63 -1.66
C GLY A 289 17.97 7.20 -0.25
N ARG A 290 17.07 6.58 0.51
CA ARG A 290 17.39 6.11 1.87
C ARG A 290 18.25 4.85 1.83
N ARG A 291 18.18 4.08 0.74
CA ARG A 291 18.91 2.84 0.54
C ARG A 291 19.18 2.67 -0.97
N GLY A 292 20.41 2.97 -1.39
CA GLY A 292 20.90 2.72 -2.75
C GLY A 292 20.89 1.23 -3.15
N PRO A 293 21.70 0.79 -4.13
CA PRO A 293 21.59 -0.54 -4.76
C PRO A 293 21.95 -1.75 -3.86
N ARG A 294 22.00 -1.58 -2.52
CA ARG A 294 21.97 -2.64 -1.51
C ARG A 294 20.53 -3.06 -1.19
N THR A 295 20.01 -4.03 -1.96
CA THR A 295 18.89 -4.91 -1.55
C THR A 295 17.65 -4.20 -0.95
N VAL A 296 16.78 -3.66 -1.82
CA VAL A 296 15.50 -2.98 -1.53
C VAL A 296 14.49 -3.21 -2.66
N ALA A 297 13.16 -3.29 -2.48
CA ALA A 297 12.30 -3.48 -1.30
C ALA A 297 11.76 -2.32 -0.41
N SER A 298 12.53 -1.32 0.03
CA SER A 298 12.08 -0.35 1.06
C SER A 298 10.87 0.49 0.61
N GLY A 299 11.00 1.15 -0.54
CA GLY A 299 9.94 1.93 -1.17
C GLY A 299 8.94 1.13 -1.99
N GLU A 300 8.74 -0.18 -1.80
CA GLU A 300 7.75 -0.91 -2.60
C GLU A 300 6.31 -0.74 -2.11
N TYR A 301 6.11 -0.43 -0.83
CA TYR A 301 4.84 0.11 -0.34
C TYR A 301 4.48 1.38 -1.13
N THR A 302 5.43 2.30 -1.30
CA THR A 302 5.20 3.56 -2.01
C THR A 302 5.19 3.40 -3.53
N TYR A 303 5.98 2.50 -4.12
CA TYR A 303 6.14 2.36 -5.57
C TYR A 303 4.79 2.14 -6.28
N GLY A 304 4.01 1.15 -5.82
CA GLY A 304 2.73 0.85 -6.43
C GLY A 304 1.78 2.05 -6.33
N PHE A 305 1.65 2.63 -5.13
CA PHE A 305 0.73 3.75 -4.88
C PHE A 305 1.17 5.03 -5.61
N THR A 306 2.48 5.22 -5.78
CA THR A 306 3.06 6.32 -6.55
C THR A 306 2.71 6.18 -8.03
N MET A 307 2.99 5.02 -8.64
CA MET A 307 2.63 4.76 -10.03
C MET A 307 1.13 4.86 -10.26
N PHE A 308 0.33 4.30 -9.35
CA PHE A 308 -1.12 4.40 -9.35
C PHE A 308 -1.61 5.86 -9.30
N SER A 309 -1.10 6.69 -8.38
CA SER A 309 -1.55 8.08 -8.24
C SER A 309 -1.07 9.00 -9.36
N LEU A 310 0.16 8.79 -9.86
CA LEU A 310 0.67 9.48 -11.05
C LEU A 310 -0.19 9.14 -12.28
N LEU A 311 -0.54 7.86 -12.46
CA LEU A 311 -1.38 7.41 -13.56
C LEU A 311 -2.79 7.99 -13.46
N ASN A 312 -3.43 7.96 -12.28
CA ASN A 312 -4.71 8.66 -12.05
C ASN A 312 -4.63 10.15 -12.37
N GLY A 313 -3.51 10.81 -12.03
CA GLY A 313 -3.26 12.22 -12.38
C GLY A 313 -3.21 12.44 -13.88
N TYR A 314 -2.46 11.60 -14.60
CA TYR A 314 -2.40 11.62 -16.06
C TYR A 314 -3.76 11.33 -16.71
N GLU A 315 -4.47 10.26 -16.32
CA GLU A 315 -5.80 9.91 -16.82
C GLU A 315 -6.83 11.02 -16.57
N THR A 316 -6.74 11.72 -15.43
CA THR A 316 -7.59 12.87 -15.12
C THR A 316 -7.34 14.02 -16.09
N LEU A 317 -6.07 14.31 -16.40
CA LEU A 317 -5.68 15.34 -17.38
C LEU A 317 -6.07 14.94 -18.81
N GLU A 318 -5.92 13.66 -19.17
CA GLU A 318 -6.30 13.11 -20.48
C GLU A 318 -7.81 13.19 -20.70
N LYS A 319 -8.60 12.73 -19.73
CA LYS A 319 -10.07 12.78 -19.78
C LYS A 319 -10.60 14.22 -19.86
N ALA A 320 -9.86 15.18 -19.33
CA ALA A 320 -10.17 16.60 -19.43
C ALA A 320 -9.68 17.26 -20.74
N GLY A 321 -8.95 16.54 -21.61
CA GLY A 321 -8.34 17.11 -22.82
C GLY A 321 -7.33 18.22 -22.52
N HIS A 322 -6.59 18.12 -21.40
CA HIS A 322 -5.83 19.23 -20.87
C HIS A 322 -4.63 19.61 -21.77
N PRO A 323 -4.58 20.85 -22.33
CA PRO A 323 -3.68 21.19 -23.44
C PRO A 323 -2.20 21.18 -23.08
N ALA A 324 -1.84 21.16 -21.79
CA ALA A 324 -0.45 21.02 -21.38
C ALA A 324 0.16 19.66 -21.81
N LEU A 325 -0.65 18.61 -22.00
CA LEU A 325 -0.17 17.27 -22.40
C LEU A 325 0.39 17.25 -23.82
N ASP A 326 -0.07 18.12 -24.70
CA ASP A 326 0.39 18.20 -26.09
C ASP A 326 1.51 19.24 -26.28
N GLN A 327 1.89 19.94 -25.21
CA GLN A 327 3.08 20.80 -25.23
C GLN A 327 4.35 19.96 -25.35
N VAL A 328 5.21 20.37 -26.27
CA VAL A 328 6.55 19.80 -26.48
C VAL A 328 7.48 20.24 -25.35
N ILE A 329 8.16 19.28 -24.72
CA ILE A 329 9.16 19.49 -23.68
C ILE A 329 10.46 18.74 -24.01
N ALA A 330 11.59 19.30 -23.57
CA ALA A 330 12.85 18.59 -23.52
C ALA A 330 12.98 17.81 -22.19
N ILE A 331 13.33 16.53 -22.26
CA ILE A 331 13.72 15.68 -21.12
C ILE A 331 15.07 15.06 -21.45
N GLY A 332 16.12 15.47 -20.74
CA GLY A 332 17.48 15.22 -21.16
C GLY A 332 17.70 15.64 -22.62
N PRO A 333 18.27 14.77 -23.47
CA PRO A 333 18.54 15.06 -24.88
C PRO A 333 17.33 14.85 -25.80
N ALA A 334 16.19 14.38 -25.29
CA ALA A 334 15.02 14.05 -26.10
C ALA A 334 13.95 15.15 -26.02
N THR A 335 13.39 15.53 -27.16
CA THR A 335 12.30 16.52 -27.28
C THR A 335 11.03 15.82 -27.78
N MET A 336 9.94 15.89 -27.02
CA MET A 336 8.67 15.21 -27.33
C MET A 336 7.48 15.87 -26.62
N ALA A 337 6.25 15.54 -27.02
CA ALA A 337 5.06 15.97 -26.28
C ALA A 337 5.04 15.34 -24.86
N ARG A 338 4.51 16.07 -23.86
CA ARG A 338 4.33 15.53 -22.49
C ARG A 338 3.59 14.21 -22.46
N ARG A 339 2.53 14.07 -23.25
CA ARG A 339 1.75 12.83 -23.43
C ARG A 339 2.67 11.65 -23.75
N GLU A 340 3.58 11.81 -24.70
CA GLU A 340 4.54 10.77 -25.08
C GLU A 340 5.58 10.51 -23.98
N ALA A 341 6.11 11.58 -23.36
CA ALA A 341 7.04 11.46 -22.24
C ALA A 341 6.44 10.67 -21.06
N TYR A 342 5.19 10.95 -20.69
CA TYR A 342 4.48 10.27 -19.61
C TYR A 342 4.14 8.83 -19.98
N GLN A 343 3.69 8.56 -21.20
CA GLN A 343 3.47 7.20 -21.71
C GLN A 343 4.76 6.37 -21.68
N ARG A 344 5.91 6.94 -22.08
CA ARG A 344 7.24 6.31 -21.95
C ARG A 344 7.60 6.08 -20.48
N MET A 345 7.39 7.07 -19.60
CA MET A 345 7.62 6.98 -18.15
C MET A 345 6.82 5.83 -17.52
N PHE A 346 5.52 5.71 -17.81
CA PHE A 346 4.67 4.65 -17.28
C PHE A 346 5.12 3.26 -17.75
N TYR A 347 5.36 3.08 -19.06
CA TYR A 347 5.88 1.82 -19.60
C TYR A 347 7.22 1.42 -18.95
N ARG A 348 8.17 2.36 -18.85
CA ARG A 348 9.48 2.09 -18.21
C ARG A 348 9.35 1.74 -16.73
N GLY A 349 8.42 2.38 -16.02
CA GLY A 349 8.04 2.01 -14.66
C GLY A 349 7.54 0.56 -14.60
N ALA A 350 6.48 0.24 -15.35
CA ALA A 350 5.90 -1.10 -15.39
C ALA A 350 6.92 -2.20 -15.76
N MET A 351 7.97 -1.87 -16.51
CA MET A 351 9.01 -2.82 -16.90
C MET A 351 10.23 -2.86 -15.95
N SER A 352 10.32 -2.01 -14.94
CA SER A 352 11.57 -1.80 -14.19
C SER A 352 11.98 -2.97 -13.27
N ARG A 353 11.09 -3.94 -13.08
CA ARG A 353 11.30 -5.16 -12.29
C ARG A 353 10.78 -6.39 -13.04
N THR A 354 11.03 -6.50 -14.34
CA THR A 354 10.66 -7.68 -15.15
C THR A 354 11.79 -8.68 -15.34
N ALA A 355 13.01 -8.32 -14.90
CA ALA A 355 14.21 -9.17 -14.96
C ALA A 355 14.20 -10.37 -13.97
N ALA A 356 13.18 -10.48 -13.12
CA ALA A 356 13.02 -11.57 -12.16
C ALA A 356 11.55 -11.76 -11.76
N LEU A 357 11.24 -12.93 -11.21
CA LEU A 357 9.96 -13.22 -10.58
C LEU A 357 9.98 -12.85 -9.07
N PRO A 358 8.81 -12.59 -8.45
CA PRO A 358 8.67 -12.27 -7.03
C PRO A 358 9.51 -13.12 -6.06
N SER A 359 9.59 -14.44 -6.25
CA SER A 359 10.37 -15.36 -5.41
C SER A 359 11.89 -15.11 -5.40
N GLN A 360 12.37 -14.27 -6.31
CA GLN A 360 13.78 -13.89 -6.44
C GLN A 360 14.05 -12.48 -5.88
N TYR A 361 13.03 -11.75 -5.45
CA TYR A 361 13.19 -10.48 -4.75
C TYR A 361 13.35 -10.69 -3.25
N ARG A 362 14.19 -9.84 -2.66
CA ARG A 362 14.46 -9.83 -1.23
C ARG A 362 13.80 -8.62 -0.55
N ASP A 363 13.08 -8.86 0.54
CA ASP A 363 12.66 -7.84 1.51
C ASP A 363 13.85 -7.35 2.35
N ASP A 364 13.87 -6.06 2.66
CA ASP A 364 14.96 -5.33 3.32
C ASP A 364 14.57 -4.71 4.67
N ILE A 365 13.27 -4.56 4.91
CA ILE A 365 12.70 -4.15 6.20
C ILE A 365 12.71 -5.39 7.11
N ILE A 366 12.39 -6.54 6.53
CA ILE A 366 12.18 -7.80 7.24
C ILE A 366 13.25 -8.85 6.90
N GLY A 367 13.86 -8.82 5.72
CA GLY A 367 14.69 -9.91 5.22
C GLY A 367 13.86 -11.03 4.57
N GLY A 368 14.52 -11.93 3.82
CA GLY A 368 13.87 -13.06 3.15
C GLY A 368 13.27 -12.73 1.78
N ASP A 369 12.62 -13.72 1.17
CA ASP A 369 11.89 -13.62 -0.11
C ASP A 369 10.66 -12.71 0.04
N THR A 370 10.39 -11.82 -0.92
CA THR A 370 9.22 -10.91 -0.87
C THR A 370 7.87 -11.62 -0.83
N LEU A 371 7.70 -12.79 -1.47
CA LEU A 371 6.48 -13.61 -1.32
C LEU A 371 6.27 -14.07 0.13
N MET A 372 7.37 -14.18 0.87
CA MET A 372 7.47 -14.70 2.22
C MET A 372 7.39 -13.61 3.30
N THR A 373 7.82 -12.38 3.04
CA THR A 373 7.86 -11.33 4.07
C THR A 373 7.26 -9.98 3.68
N GLY A 374 6.89 -9.77 2.41
CA GLY A 374 6.36 -8.48 1.93
C GLY A 374 5.58 -8.57 0.63
N ALA A 375 4.68 -9.54 0.48
CA ALA A 375 4.00 -9.86 -0.78
C ALA A 375 3.05 -8.77 -1.27
N ASN A 376 2.52 -7.94 -0.36
CA ASN A 376 1.76 -6.72 -0.71
C ASN A 376 2.57 -5.75 -1.60
N ARG A 377 3.90 -5.76 -1.51
CA ARG A 377 4.83 -4.94 -2.29
C ARG A 377 4.86 -5.34 -3.77
N VAL A 378 5.08 -6.63 -4.01
CA VAL A 378 5.08 -7.21 -5.37
C VAL A 378 3.67 -7.24 -5.97
N LEU A 379 2.63 -7.38 -5.15
CA LEU A 379 1.23 -7.21 -5.59
C LEU A 379 0.96 -5.79 -6.07
N GLY A 380 1.31 -4.77 -5.29
CA GLY A 380 1.11 -3.37 -5.69
C GLY A 380 1.87 -3.00 -6.96
N TYR A 381 3.06 -3.57 -7.16
CA TYR A 381 3.78 -3.47 -8.43
C TYR A 381 3.03 -4.18 -9.58
N ALA A 382 2.63 -5.44 -9.42
CA ALA A 382 1.93 -6.19 -10.47
C ALA A 382 0.60 -5.53 -10.88
N ILE A 383 -0.18 -5.05 -9.91
CA ILE A 383 -1.42 -4.31 -10.18
C ILE A 383 -1.11 -3.00 -10.91
N ALA A 384 -0.08 -2.26 -10.52
CA ALA A 384 0.35 -1.08 -11.26
C ALA A 384 0.77 -1.42 -12.71
N MET A 385 1.50 -2.53 -12.95
CA MET A 385 1.82 -3.00 -14.31
C MET A 385 0.56 -3.20 -15.15
N ARG A 386 -0.46 -3.88 -14.60
CA ARG A 386 -1.71 -4.15 -15.31
C ARG A 386 -2.47 -2.88 -15.66
N ILE A 387 -2.66 -1.98 -14.69
CA ILE A 387 -3.35 -0.70 -14.91
C ILE A 387 -2.58 0.17 -15.93
N ILE A 388 -1.25 0.16 -15.89
CA ILE A 388 -0.41 0.83 -16.89
C ILE A 388 -0.63 0.22 -18.28
N ALA A 389 -0.61 -1.11 -18.42
CA ALA A 389 -0.84 -1.77 -19.71
C ALA A 389 -2.19 -1.41 -20.32
N ASP A 390 -3.25 -1.33 -19.50
CA ASP A 390 -4.59 -0.89 -19.91
C ASP A 390 -4.66 0.61 -20.30
N SER A 391 -3.65 1.40 -19.90
CA SER A 391 -3.55 2.85 -20.15
C SER A 391 -2.54 3.23 -21.24
N LEU A 392 -1.80 2.26 -21.79
CA LEU A 392 -0.79 2.51 -22.82
C LEU A 392 -1.41 2.61 -24.21
N THR A 393 -1.11 3.71 -24.90
CA THR A 393 -1.53 3.97 -26.29
C THR A 393 -0.78 3.13 -27.32
N ASP A 394 0.42 2.68 -26.98
CA ASP A 394 1.24 1.77 -27.79
C ASP A 394 0.89 0.31 -27.46
N ALA A 395 0.16 -0.34 -28.36
CA ALA A 395 -0.30 -1.72 -28.20
C ALA A 395 0.86 -2.74 -28.10
N GLY A 396 2.01 -2.47 -28.71
CA GLY A 396 3.19 -3.33 -28.61
C GLY A 396 3.80 -3.29 -27.21
N ARG A 397 3.92 -2.08 -26.64
CA ARG A 397 4.35 -1.88 -25.24
C ARG A 397 3.34 -2.46 -24.25
N ALA A 398 2.04 -2.28 -24.48
CA ALA A 398 1.00 -2.87 -23.64
C ALA A 398 1.10 -4.41 -23.61
N ALA A 399 1.26 -5.04 -24.78
CA ALA A 399 1.43 -6.49 -24.90
C ALA A 399 2.72 -7.00 -24.21
N GLU A 400 3.81 -6.24 -24.29
CA GLU A 400 5.06 -6.57 -23.60
C GLU A 400 4.93 -6.49 -22.07
N VAL A 401 4.31 -5.43 -21.53
CA VAL A 401 4.03 -5.34 -20.09
C VAL A 401 3.16 -6.51 -19.64
N MET A 402 2.13 -6.87 -20.43
CA MET A 402 1.27 -8.02 -20.14
C MET A 402 2.00 -9.36 -20.13
N LYS A 403 2.95 -9.58 -21.06
CA LYS A 403 3.81 -10.77 -21.11
C LYS A 403 4.61 -10.98 -19.81
N HIS A 404 5.04 -9.90 -19.16
CA HIS A 404 5.75 -9.97 -17.88
C HIS A 404 4.82 -9.95 -16.66
N TYR A 405 3.69 -9.25 -16.74
CA TYR A 405 2.67 -9.23 -15.69
C TYR A 405 2.14 -10.63 -15.37
N GLN A 406 1.77 -11.42 -16.39
CA GLN A 406 1.16 -12.74 -16.22
C GLN A 406 1.96 -13.69 -15.29
N PRO A 407 3.25 -14.01 -15.53
CA PRO A 407 4.00 -14.91 -14.66
C PRO A 407 4.29 -14.31 -13.27
N ILE A 408 4.42 -12.99 -13.16
CA ILE A 408 4.59 -12.28 -11.87
C ILE A 408 3.32 -12.44 -11.03
N MET A 409 2.16 -12.12 -11.61
CA MET A 409 0.87 -12.17 -10.94
C MET A 409 0.46 -13.61 -10.59
N GLN A 410 0.71 -14.58 -11.49
CA GLN A 410 0.47 -15.99 -11.21
C GLN A 410 1.30 -16.46 -10.01
N GLN A 411 2.59 -16.10 -9.92
CA GLN A 411 3.41 -16.49 -8.78
C GLN A 411 2.92 -15.88 -7.46
N ILE A 412 2.39 -14.65 -7.48
CA ILE A 412 1.76 -14.00 -6.32
C ILE A 412 0.46 -14.72 -5.93
N ALA A 413 -0.38 -15.09 -6.90
CA ALA A 413 -1.61 -15.84 -6.66
C ALA A 413 -1.34 -17.29 -6.19
N ASP A 414 -0.24 -17.90 -6.63
CA ASP A 414 0.21 -19.23 -6.19
C ASP A 414 0.87 -19.20 -4.80
N ALA A 415 1.39 -18.06 -4.37
CA ALA A 415 1.94 -17.83 -3.03
C ALA A 415 0.87 -17.55 -1.96
N GLN A 416 -0.33 -17.14 -2.38
CA GLN A 416 -1.47 -16.93 -1.49
C GLN A 416 -1.83 -18.23 -0.74
N GLY A 417 -1.90 -18.15 0.58
CA GLY A 417 -2.09 -19.32 1.47
C GLY A 417 -0.76 -19.93 1.91
N ARG A 418 0.19 -20.09 1.00
CA ARG A 418 1.47 -20.79 1.22
C ARG A 418 2.48 -20.04 2.09
N TYR A 419 2.52 -18.70 1.97
CA TYR A 419 3.55 -17.88 2.58
C TYR A 419 3.02 -16.66 3.32
N SER A 420 3.72 -16.27 4.39
CA SER A 420 3.22 -15.40 5.46
C SER A 420 3.50 -13.91 5.26
N GLY A 421 3.86 -13.52 4.04
CA GLY A 421 4.28 -12.17 3.65
C GLY A 421 3.16 -11.14 3.52
N GLY A 422 2.15 -11.17 4.40
CA GLY A 422 0.97 -10.32 4.28
C GLY A 422 -0.15 -10.91 3.41
N PHE A 423 -0.05 -12.19 3.04
CA PHE A 423 -1.25 -13.02 2.91
C PHE A 423 -1.61 -13.55 4.31
N PRO A 424 -2.89 -13.61 4.72
CA PRO A 424 -3.28 -14.49 5.82
C PRO A 424 -2.80 -15.92 5.53
N VAL A 425 -1.94 -16.42 6.42
CA VAL A 425 -1.56 -17.84 6.45
C VAL A 425 -2.28 -18.49 7.60
N LEU A 426 -3.25 -19.32 7.23
CA LEU A 426 -3.74 -20.38 8.09
C LEU A 426 -2.93 -21.64 7.74
N GLY A 427 -1.81 -21.80 8.45
CA GLY A 427 -1.15 -23.09 8.59
C GLY A 427 -0.13 -23.56 7.54
N GLU A 428 0.01 -23.04 6.31
CA GLU A 428 0.76 -23.77 5.24
C GLU A 428 2.32 -23.76 5.27
N GLY A 429 2.99 -22.96 6.11
CA GLY A 429 4.45 -22.79 6.04
C GLY A 429 5.28 -24.00 6.49
N ASP A 430 5.95 -24.73 5.59
CA ASP A 430 6.88 -25.84 5.92
C ASP A 430 8.36 -25.42 5.96
N ARG A 431 8.65 -24.13 5.71
CA ARG A 431 10.01 -23.61 5.49
C ARG A 431 10.54 -22.66 6.57
N TYR A 432 9.76 -22.42 7.63
CA TYR A 432 10.05 -21.41 8.67
C TYR A 432 10.48 -21.97 10.03
N ARG A 433 10.99 -23.21 10.09
CA ARG A 433 11.54 -23.82 11.32
C ARG A 433 10.63 -23.65 12.56
N GLY A 434 9.32 -23.90 12.39
CA GLY A 434 8.34 -23.90 13.49
C GLY A 434 7.91 -22.52 14.03
N ARG A 435 8.24 -21.41 13.37
CA ARG A 435 7.83 -20.07 13.81
C ARG A 435 6.59 -19.52 13.10
N GLY A 436 5.48 -19.53 13.83
CA GLY A 436 4.45 -18.49 13.76
C GLY A 436 3.45 -18.55 12.61
N ILE A 437 2.17 -18.46 12.98
CA ILE A 437 1.22 -17.66 12.20
C ILE A 437 1.78 -16.24 12.17
N HIS A 438 1.76 -15.55 11.02
CA HIS A 438 2.20 -14.16 10.95
C HIS A 438 1.07 -13.31 10.38
N TYR A 439 0.41 -12.57 11.26
CA TYR A 439 -0.58 -11.58 10.90
C TYR A 439 -0.08 -10.19 11.31
N ASP A 440 0.52 -9.47 10.36
CA ASP A 440 0.80 -8.05 10.52
C ASP A 440 -0.38 -7.25 9.97
N GLY A 441 -1.13 -6.63 10.88
CA GLY A 441 -2.34 -5.89 10.55
C GLY A 441 -2.12 -4.70 9.62
N GLY A 442 -0.91 -4.11 9.62
CA GLY A 442 -0.56 -3.07 8.65
C GLY A 442 -0.47 -3.61 7.23
N TYR A 443 0.08 -4.83 7.08
CA TYR A 443 0.32 -5.47 5.79
C TYR A 443 -0.96 -6.05 5.19
N THR A 444 -1.80 -6.76 5.96
CA THR A 444 -3.02 -7.37 5.41
C THR A 444 -4.03 -6.31 4.95
N ARG A 445 -4.18 -5.20 5.69
CA ARG A 445 -4.95 -4.02 5.26
C ARG A 445 -4.46 -3.50 3.89
N THR A 446 -3.16 -3.24 3.79
CA THR A 446 -2.55 -2.76 2.54
C THR A 446 -2.72 -3.75 1.38
N HIS A 447 -2.70 -5.06 1.66
CA HIS A 447 -2.93 -6.10 0.66
C HIS A 447 -4.38 -6.09 0.16
N MET A 448 -5.36 -5.91 1.07
CA MET A 448 -6.77 -5.77 0.70
C MET A 448 -7.06 -4.50 -0.08
N ASP A 449 -6.48 -3.35 0.33
CA ASP A 449 -6.55 -2.11 -0.44
C ASP A 449 -6.04 -2.36 -1.87
N TRP A 450 -4.91 -3.06 -2.04
CA TRP A 450 -4.39 -3.40 -3.35
C TRP A 450 -5.34 -4.25 -4.19
N LEU A 451 -5.87 -5.36 -3.65
CA LEU A 451 -6.80 -6.22 -4.39
C LEU A 451 -8.09 -5.49 -4.79
N VAL A 452 -8.70 -4.73 -3.88
CA VAL A 452 -9.92 -3.95 -4.16
C VAL A 452 -9.66 -2.92 -5.26
N ASN A 453 -8.57 -2.14 -5.15
CA ASN A 453 -8.20 -1.16 -6.17
C ASN A 453 -7.89 -1.80 -7.53
N GLY A 454 -7.20 -2.95 -7.53
CA GLY A 454 -6.92 -3.69 -8.76
C GLY A 454 -8.20 -4.17 -9.44
N VAL A 455 -9.10 -4.83 -8.72
CA VAL A 455 -10.38 -5.32 -9.27
C VAL A 455 -11.25 -4.17 -9.82
N ILE A 456 -11.30 -3.03 -9.12
CA ILE A 456 -12.03 -1.84 -9.60
C ILE A 456 -11.47 -1.33 -10.94
N ARG A 457 -10.14 -1.32 -11.08
CA ARG A 457 -9.44 -0.70 -12.21
C ARG A 457 -9.25 -1.60 -13.42
N THR A 458 -9.09 -2.91 -13.22
CA THR A 458 -8.69 -3.86 -14.27
C THR A 458 -9.74 -4.94 -14.52
N GLY A 459 -10.60 -5.21 -13.54
CA GLY A 459 -11.54 -6.34 -13.58
C GLY A 459 -10.89 -7.72 -13.64
N ASP A 460 -9.58 -7.83 -13.33
CA ASP A 460 -8.81 -9.05 -13.58
C ASP A 460 -9.39 -10.26 -12.80
N PRO A 461 -9.79 -11.35 -13.50
CA PRO A 461 -10.38 -12.52 -12.87
C PRO A 461 -9.48 -13.20 -11.83
N LEU A 462 -8.15 -13.09 -11.95
CA LEU A 462 -7.22 -13.66 -10.99
C LEU A 462 -7.26 -12.91 -9.65
N LEU A 463 -7.38 -11.57 -9.69
CA LEU A 463 -7.57 -10.76 -8.47
C LEU A 463 -8.91 -11.08 -7.78
N VAL A 464 -9.98 -11.29 -8.56
CA VAL A 464 -11.28 -11.72 -8.03
C VAL A 464 -11.19 -13.13 -7.43
N GLN A 465 -10.44 -14.05 -8.06
CA GLN A 465 -10.18 -15.38 -7.50
C GLN A 465 -9.40 -15.30 -6.19
N MET A 466 -8.41 -14.41 -6.08
CA MET A 466 -7.66 -14.18 -4.83
C MET A 466 -8.57 -13.65 -3.71
N LEU A 467 -9.44 -12.66 -3.98
CA LEU A 467 -10.44 -12.19 -3.01
C LEU A 467 -11.37 -13.32 -2.55
N ARG A 468 -11.80 -14.19 -3.47
CA ARG A 468 -12.65 -15.34 -3.14
C ARG A 468 -11.96 -16.34 -2.20
N ARG A 469 -10.65 -16.58 -2.34
CA ARG A 469 -9.90 -17.43 -1.40
C ARG A 469 -9.79 -16.80 -0.01
N TYR A 470 -9.68 -15.46 0.07
CA TYR A 470 -9.61 -14.76 1.35
C TYR A 470 -10.92 -14.70 2.11
N GLN A 471 -12.06 -14.67 1.43
CA GLN A 471 -13.38 -14.67 2.05
C GLN A 471 -13.52 -15.78 3.12
N THR A 472 -13.10 -17.02 2.81
CA THR A 472 -13.13 -18.15 3.76
C THR A 472 -12.21 -17.95 4.96
N VAL A 473 -11.04 -17.32 4.76
CA VAL A 473 -10.13 -17.03 5.87
C VAL A 473 -10.71 -15.94 6.76
N PHE A 474 -11.24 -14.86 6.17
CA PHE A 474 -11.82 -13.73 6.91
C PHE A 474 -13.04 -14.13 7.72
N GLU A 475 -13.86 -15.04 7.21
CA GLU A 475 -14.96 -15.68 7.95
C GLU A 475 -14.48 -16.34 9.26
N ALA A 476 -13.40 -17.11 9.21
CA ALA A 476 -12.84 -17.80 10.37
C ALA A 476 -12.10 -16.87 11.36
N VAL A 477 -11.78 -15.64 10.96
CA VAL A 477 -10.90 -14.74 11.73
C VAL A 477 -11.49 -13.39 12.11
N MET A 478 -12.71 -13.08 11.67
CA MET A 478 -13.37 -11.82 12.04
C MET A 478 -13.53 -11.71 13.56
N ASN A 479 -13.45 -10.48 14.06
CA ASN A 479 -13.73 -10.15 15.45
C ASN A 479 -15.24 -10.26 15.76
N THR A 480 -15.57 -10.18 17.05
CA THR A 480 -16.94 -10.26 17.56
C THR A 480 -17.82 -9.07 17.17
N GLU A 481 -17.23 -8.00 16.60
CA GLU A 481 -17.96 -6.83 16.09
C GLU A 481 -18.21 -6.90 14.57
N GLY A 482 -17.73 -7.93 13.87
CA GLY A 482 -17.86 -8.04 12.41
C GLY A 482 -17.07 -7.01 11.59
N ARG A 483 -16.18 -6.21 12.23
CA ARG A 483 -15.54 -5.01 11.66
C ARG A 483 -14.06 -5.16 11.37
N GLY A 484 -13.37 -6.05 12.09
CA GLY A 484 -11.92 -6.16 12.00
C GLY A 484 -11.45 -7.60 12.11
N LEU A 485 -10.40 -7.93 11.37
CA LEU A 485 -9.81 -9.27 11.41
C LEU A 485 -8.92 -9.36 12.66
N GLN A 486 -9.17 -10.36 13.50
CA GLN A 486 -8.46 -10.54 14.75
C GLN A 486 -6.96 -10.70 14.52
N LYS A 487 -6.17 -10.02 15.36
CA LYS A 487 -4.72 -10.15 15.35
C LYS A 487 -4.29 -11.41 16.12
N PHE A 488 -4.08 -12.53 15.43
CA PHE A 488 -3.41 -13.68 16.05
C PHE A 488 -1.91 -13.43 16.18
N ILE A 489 -1.36 -13.97 17.26
CA ILE A 489 0.06 -14.08 17.66
C ILE A 489 1.04 -13.52 16.61
N SER A 490 1.35 -12.23 16.74
CA SER A 490 2.52 -11.65 16.06
C SER A 490 3.72 -11.78 16.99
N GLU A 491 4.74 -12.57 16.62
CA GLU A 491 6.01 -12.66 17.36
C GLU A 491 6.75 -11.30 17.50
N ARG A 492 6.28 -10.25 16.80
CA ARG A 492 6.95 -8.93 16.75
C ARG A 492 6.32 -7.90 17.67
N HIS A 493 5.00 -7.93 17.83
CA HIS A 493 4.28 -6.96 18.66
C HIS A 493 3.05 -7.65 19.30
N PRO A 494 3.06 -7.93 20.62
CA PRO A 494 1.86 -8.38 21.32
C PRO A 494 0.80 -7.26 21.38
N GLU A 495 1.20 -6.00 21.33
CA GLU A 495 0.31 -4.83 21.39
C GLU A 495 -0.23 -4.41 20.01
N GLY A 496 -1.49 -3.96 19.95
CA GLY A 496 -2.15 -3.42 18.75
C GLY A 496 -3.52 -4.06 18.47
N GLY A 497 -4.48 -3.26 17.99
CA GLY A 497 -5.86 -3.69 17.72
C GLY A 497 -6.09 -4.35 16.35
N ASP A 498 -7.36 -4.66 16.07
CA ASP A 498 -7.81 -5.40 14.89
C ASP A 498 -7.56 -4.68 13.55
N VAL A 499 -7.57 -5.46 12.46
CA VAL A 499 -7.33 -4.96 11.10
C VAL A 499 -8.60 -4.38 10.50
N GLN A 500 -8.64 -3.05 10.34
CA GLN A 500 -9.77 -2.32 9.74
C GLN A 500 -9.51 -1.91 8.29
N LEU A 501 -10.56 -1.86 7.46
CA LEU A 501 -10.49 -1.41 6.06
C LEU A 501 -10.23 0.10 5.93
N ILE A 502 -9.52 0.50 4.88
CA ILE A 502 -9.38 1.90 4.46
C ILE A 502 -10.50 2.30 3.47
N LEU A 503 -10.94 1.34 2.64
CA LEU A 503 -11.85 1.56 1.52
C LEU A 503 -13.16 0.76 1.68
N PRO A 504 -13.98 1.01 2.73
CA PRO A 504 -15.14 0.16 3.05
C PRO A 504 -16.22 0.15 1.95
N HIS A 505 -16.46 1.26 1.25
CA HIS A 505 -17.52 1.35 0.25
C HIS A 505 -17.08 0.63 -1.04
N ALA A 506 -15.83 0.87 -1.46
CA ALA A 506 -15.18 0.16 -2.54
C ALA A 506 -15.14 -1.36 -2.30
N THR A 507 -14.87 -1.77 -1.05
CA THR A 507 -14.88 -3.18 -0.64
C THR A 507 -16.30 -3.76 -0.72
N TYR A 508 -17.32 -3.03 -0.25
CA TYR A 508 -18.72 -3.42 -0.41
C TYR A 508 -19.09 -3.63 -1.89
N GLN A 509 -18.80 -2.63 -2.73
CA GLN A 509 -19.15 -2.60 -4.15
C GLN A 509 -18.45 -3.69 -4.95
N VAL A 510 -17.16 -3.96 -4.70
CA VAL A 510 -16.45 -5.12 -5.25
C VAL A 510 -17.09 -6.43 -4.79
N GLY A 511 -17.48 -6.52 -3.52
CA GLY A 511 -18.17 -7.69 -2.97
C GLY A 511 -19.49 -7.99 -3.69
N VAL A 512 -20.35 -6.98 -3.84
CA VAL A 512 -21.63 -7.08 -4.58
C VAL A 512 -21.40 -7.44 -6.05
N LYS A 513 -20.53 -6.70 -6.75
CA LYS A 513 -20.27 -6.88 -8.19
C LYS A 513 -19.75 -8.28 -8.55
N HIS A 514 -19.01 -8.92 -7.64
CA HIS A 514 -18.32 -10.20 -7.90
C HIS A 514 -18.89 -11.40 -7.11
N ASN A 515 -20.07 -11.25 -6.49
CA ASN A 515 -20.73 -12.28 -5.68
C ASN A 515 -19.83 -12.82 -4.56
N LEU A 516 -19.27 -11.91 -3.76
CA LEU A 516 -18.43 -12.17 -2.59
C LEU A 516 -19.13 -11.61 -1.33
N PRO A 517 -20.17 -12.29 -0.80
CA PRO A 517 -21.06 -11.73 0.22
C PRO A 517 -20.36 -11.38 1.54
N ILE A 518 -19.28 -12.09 1.90
CA ILE A 518 -18.55 -11.86 3.15
C ILE A 518 -17.63 -10.64 3.02
N ILE A 519 -17.01 -10.45 1.84
CA ILE A 519 -16.28 -9.22 1.51
C ILE A 519 -17.24 -8.03 1.51
N ALA A 520 -18.44 -8.20 0.95
CA ALA A 520 -19.48 -7.18 0.97
C ALA A 520 -19.92 -6.83 2.40
N GLN A 521 -20.29 -7.82 3.22
CA GLN A 521 -20.70 -7.58 4.62
C GLN A 521 -19.59 -6.90 5.43
N TRP A 522 -18.31 -7.27 5.23
CA TRP A 522 -17.20 -6.58 5.92
C TRP A 522 -17.13 -5.09 5.54
N GLY A 523 -17.30 -4.77 4.26
CA GLY A 523 -17.38 -3.38 3.77
C GLY A 523 -18.54 -2.60 4.40
N TYR A 524 -19.72 -3.23 4.54
CA TYR A 524 -20.87 -2.64 5.21
C TYR A 524 -20.67 -2.47 6.73
N ASN A 525 -20.19 -3.49 7.44
CA ASN A 525 -19.94 -3.42 8.88
C ASN A 525 -18.92 -2.31 9.23
N VAL A 526 -17.90 -2.11 8.38
CA VAL A 526 -16.95 -0.99 8.54
C VAL A 526 -17.52 0.35 8.10
N HIS A 527 -18.42 0.40 7.10
CA HIS A 527 -19.19 1.61 6.78
C HIS A 527 -19.97 2.10 8.00
N ARG A 528 -20.81 1.23 8.61
CA ARG A 528 -21.58 1.54 9.82
C ARG A 528 -20.68 2.09 10.92
N ALA A 529 -19.59 1.39 11.19
CA ALA A 529 -18.61 1.80 12.21
C ALA A 529 -17.93 3.15 11.95
N GLN A 530 -17.85 3.62 10.69
CA GLN A 530 -17.14 4.85 10.28
C GLN A 530 -18.04 6.07 10.00
N TRP A 531 -19.36 5.87 9.89
CA TRP A 531 -20.32 6.91 9.47
C TRP A 531 -21.60 6.97 10.31
N GLU A 532 -21.93 5.88 11.02
CA GLU A 532 -23.08 5.81 11.92
C GLU A 532 -22.63 5.82 13.41
N GLU A 533 -21.48 5.20 13.71
CA GLU A 533 -21.03 4.99 15.10
C GLU A 533 -19.81 5.84 15.54
N LYS A 534 -18.91 6.23 14.62
CA LYS A 534 -17.66 6.97 14.94
C LYS A 534 -17.33 7.99 13.85
N VAL A 535 -16.91 9.19 14.26
CA VAL A 535 -16.57 10.30 13.33
C VAL A 535 -15.11 10.25 12.83
N ALA A 536 -14.22 9.47 13.48
CA ALA A 536 -12.81 9.40 13.11
C ALA A 536 -12.52 8.26 12.12
N ASN A 537 -12.14 8.61 10.88
CA ASN A 537 -11.82 7.66 9.80
C ASN A 537 -10.67 8.17 8.90
N HIS A 538 -10.31 7.40 7.85
CA HIS A 538 -9.18 7.76 6.97
C HIS A 538 -9.42 9.03 6.14
N PHE A 539 -10.67 9.41 5.86
CA PHE A 539 -10.98 10.68 5.20
C PHE A 539 -10.77 11.87 6.13
N THR A 540 -11.19 11.78 7.40
CA THR A 540 -10.92 12.85 8.38
C THR A 540 -9.42 13.01 8.60
N PHE A 541 -8.66 11.91 8.68
CA PHE A 541 -7.19 11.97 8.72
C PHE A 541 -6.60 12.67 7.49
N ALA A 542 -7.03 12.27 6.28
CA ALA A 542 -6.56 12.89 5.03
C ALA A 542 -6.85 14.40 4.96
N SER A 543 -7.98 14.84 5.53
CA SER A 543 -8.38 16.27 5.51
C SER A 543 -7.51 17.19 6.37
N HIS A 544 -6.87 16.63 7.41
CA HIS A 544 -6.01 17.33 8.37
C HIS A 544 -4.50 17.11 8.13
N ALA A 545 -4.14 16.17 7.26
CA ALA A 545 -2.74 15.92 6.92
C ALA A 545 -2.14 17.14 6.17
N GLU A 546 -1.06 17.69 6.71
CA GLU A 546 -0.25 18.75 6.10
C GLU A 546 1.14 18.18 5.72
N GLY A 547 1.69 18.67 4.59
CA GLY A 547 3.02 18.29 4.12
C GLY A 547 3.21 16.79 3.92
N TYR A 548 4.38 16.26 4.29
CA TYR A 548 4.75 14.87 4.03
C TYR A 548 3.98 13.82 4.88
N SER A 549 2.98 14.24 5.67
CA SER A 549 2.04 13.33 6.35
C SER A 549 0.93 12.79 5.43
N LEU A 550 0.77 13.36 4.23
CA LEU A 550 -0.19 13.00 3.17
C LEU A 550 0.05 11.62 2.51
N GLY A 551 0.54 10.62 3.25
CA GLY A 551 1.13 9.38 2.71
C GLY A 551 0.21 8.48 1.89
N ALA A 552 0.84 7.51 1.22
CA ALA A 552 0.35 6.66 0.14
C ALA A 552 -1.10 6.14 0.16
N HIS A 553 -1.73 6.04 1.33
CA HIS A 553 -3.14 5.69 1.44
C HIS A 553 -4.10 6.79 0.92
N ILE A 554 -3.71 8.07 0.85
CA ILE A 554 -4.63 9.13 0.38
C ILE A 554 -4.97 8.97 -1.11
N GLY A 555 -4.00 8.56 -1.94
CA GLY A 555 -4.23 8.32 -3.36
C GLY A 555 -5.31 7.27 -3.65
N VAL A 556 -5.46 6.26 -2.77
CA VAL A 556 -6.46 5.19 -2.94
C VAL A 556 -7.84 5.54 -2.40
N LEU A 557 -7.97 6.50 -1.48
CA LEU A 557 -9.29 7.01 -1.02
C LEU A 557 -10.16 7.54 -2.17
N PHE A 558 -9.55 7.94 -3.29
CA PHE A 558 -10.23 8.26 -4.55
C PHE A 558 -11.19 7.15 -5.02
N ASN A 559 -10.79 5.88 -4.90
CA ASN A 559 -11.59 4.72 -5.35
C ASN A 559 -12.72 4.37 -4.38
N ASP A 560 -12.77 5.02 -3.21
CA ASP A 560 -13.84 4.88 -2.20
C ASP A 560 -14.84 6.06 -2.25
N LEU A 561 -14.75 6.89 -3.31
CA LEU A 561 -15.79 7.80 -3.78
C LEU A 561 -16.72 7.08 -4.76
N ALA A 562 -18.02 7.32 -4.64
CA ALA A 562 -19.07 6.50 -5.23
C ALA A 562 -18.91 6.04 -6.69
N ALA A 563 -19.06 4.72 -6.87
CA ALA A 563 -19.91 4.14 -7.91
C ALA A 563 -20.91 3.20 -7.21
N GLU A 564 -22.21 3.35 -7.48
CA GLU A 564 -23.29 2.58 -6.85
C GLU A 564 -23.10 1.04 -6.91
N PRO A 565 -23.67 0.26 -5.96
CA PRO A 565 -24.63 0.66 -4.92
C PRO A 565 -24.01 1.25 -3.63
N ALA A 566 -24.83 2.01 -2.90
CA ALA A 566 -24.62 2.31 -1.49
C ALA A 566 -24.54 1.03 -0.62
N PRO A 567 -23.68 0.97 0.42
CA PRO A 567 -23.64 -0.11 1.39
C PRO A 567 -24.99 -0.32 2.09
N ALA A 568 -25.43 -1.58 2.11
CA ALA A 568 -26.62 -2.02 2.82
C ALA A 568 -26.36 -3.40 3.46
N ASP A 569 -27.00 -3.67 4.59
CA ASP A 569 -26.89 -4.96 5.27
C ASP A 569 -27.36 -6.09 4.35
N LEU A 570 -26.56 -7.14 4.21
CA LEU A 570 -26.97 -8.34 3.48
C LEU A 570 -27.69 -9.34 4.39
N GLY A 571 -27.70 -9.11 5.71
CA GLY A 571 -28.18 -10.07 6.72
C GLY A 571 -27.17 -11.18 7.03
N TYR A 572 -25.97 -11.17 6.42
CA TYR A 572 -24.90 -12.06 6.82
C TYR A 572 -24.32 -11.58 8.16
N ARG A 573 -23.96 -12.54 9.02
CA ARG A 573 -23.19 -12.30 10.24
C ARG A 573 -22.04 -13.29 10.28
N PHE A 574 -20.86 -12.79 10.64
CA PHE A 574 -19.65 -13.56 10.80
C PHE A 574 -19.81 -14.54 11.97
N PRO A 575 -19.19 -15.73 11.92
CA PRO A 575 -19.30 -16.75 12.96
C PRO A 575 -19.15 -16.26 14.41
N ARG A 576 -18.24 -15.31 14.67
CA ARG A 576 -17.98 -14.78 16.02
C ARG A 576 -18.87 -13.63 16.48
N GLU A 577 -19.75 -13.11 15.61
CA GLU A 577 -20.79 -12.16 16.03
C GLU A 577 -21.96 -12.87 16.74
N TYR A 578 -22.07 -14.19 16.61
CA TYR A 578 -23.10 -14.99 17.27
C TYR A 578 -22.75 -15.34 18.74
N PRO A 579 -23.74 -15.55 19.62
CA PRO A 579 -23.49 -15.82 21.04
C PRO A 579 -22.74 -17.14 21.28
N ILE A 580 -22.99 -18.16 20.46
CA ILE A 580 -22.30 -19.45 20.49
C ILE A 580 -21.56 -19.64 19.18
N TRP A 581 -20.24 -19.76 19.26
CA TRP A 581 -19.39 -20.11 18.14
C TRP A 581 -18.31 -21.11 18.57
N SER A 582 -17.74 -21.80 17.60
CA SER A 582 -16.70 -22.81 17.82
C SER A 582 -15.84 -22.93 16.58
N SER A 583 -14.54 -23.10 16.77
CA SER A 583 -13.60 -23.35 15.66
C SER A 583 -13.11 -24.78 15.70
N ARG A 584 -13.18 -25.47 14.56
CA ARG A 584 -12.48 -26.73 14.33
C ARG A 584 -11.09 -26.41 13.79
N LEU A 585 -10.04 -26.88 14.46
CA LEU A 585 -8.65 -26.62 14.12
C LEU A 585 -8.09 -27.85 13.41
N TYR A 586 -7.73 -27.72 12.13
CA TYR A 586 -7.22 -28.80 11.29
C TYR A 586 -5.71 -28.66 11.04
N THR A 587 -4.99 -29.76 10.86
CA THR A 587 -3.62 -29.74 10.32
C THR A 587 -3.63 -29.39 8.82
N LYS A 588 -2.45 -29.11 8.24
CA LYS A 588 -2.26 -29.00 6.78
C LYS A 588 -2.81 -30.20 5.99
N GLN A 589 -2.79 -31.39 6.60
CA GLN A 589 -3.24 -32.64 6.03
C GLN A 589 -4.77 -32.83 6.12
N GLY A 590 -5.49 -31.88 6.74
CA GLY A 590 -6.93 -31.96 6.95
C GLY A 590 -7.36 -32.78 8.18
N GLU A 591 -6.42 -33.13 9.07
CA GLU A 591 -6.71 -33.89 10.28
C GLU A 591 -7.22 -32.96 11.39
N LEU A 592 -8.33 -33.30 12.04
CA LEU A 592 -8.89 -32.49 13.14
C LEU A 592 -8.04 -32.63 14.41
N VAL A 593 -7.42 -31.53 14.85
CA VAL A 593 -6.60 -31.46 16.07
C VAL A 593 -7.47 -31.22 17.30
N ARG A 594 -8.33 -30.20 17.25
CA ARG A 594 -9.25 -29.83 18.34
C ARG A 594 -10.47 -29.07 17.83
N THR A 595 -11.48 -28.94 18.66
CA THR A 595 -12.61 -28.02 18.46
C THR A 595 -12.72 -27.13 19.68
N SER A 596 -12.74 -25.80 19.50
CA SER A 596 -12.92 -24.87 20.61
C SER A 596 -14.33 -24.95 21.19
N ARG A 597 -14.46 -24.65 22.48
CA ARG A 597 -15.72 -24.73 23.22
C ARG A 597 -15.94 -23.47 24.05
N LEU A 598 -17.13 -22.92 23.94
CA LEU A 598 -17.59 -21.83 24.79
C LEU A 598 -18.11 -22.40 26.11
N THR A 599 -17.60 -21.92 27.24
CA THR A 599 -18.12 -22.22 28.57
C THR A 599 -18.98 -21.04 29.04
N ILE A 600 -20.26 -21.29 29.32
CA ILE A 600 -21.27 -20.29 29.64
C ILE A 600 -21.70 -20.44 31.10
N GLY A 601 -21.55 -19.40 31.90
CA GLY A 601 -21.97 -19.32 33.31
C GLY A 601 -23.43 -18.85 33.50
N PRO A 602 -24.01 -19.06 34.70
CA PRO A 602 -25.40 -18.69 35.00
C PRO A 602 -25.63 -17.17 35.11
N ASP A 603 -24.56 -16.43 35.37
CA ASP A 603 -24.49 -14.96 35.33
C ASP A 603 -24.43 -14.39 33.90
N GLY A 604 -24.30 -15.25 32.88
CA GLY A 604 -24.12 -14.84 31.48
C GLY A 604 -22.67 -14.59 31.10
N THR A 605 -21.70 -14.87 31.98
CA THR A 605 -20.29 -14.89 31.57
C THR A 605 -20.05 -15.98 30.54
N ALA A 606 -19.23 -15.67 29.53
CA ALA A 606 -18.89 -16.58 28.45
C ALA A 606 -17.38 -16.55 28.23
N ALA A 607 -16.73 -17.71 28.35
CA ALA A 607 -15.30 -17.86 28.14
C ALA A 607 -15.05 -18.98 27.13
N ASP A 608 -14.40 -18.65 26.02
CA ASP A 608 -14.06 -19.61 24.97
C ASP A 608 -12.60 -20.04 25.08
N ASP A 609 -12.32 -21.32 24.81
CA ASP A 609 -10.98 -21.88 24.86
C ASP A 609 -10.21 -21.78 23.51
N PHE A 610 -10.73 -21.01 22.53
CA PHE A 610 -10.07 -20.84 21.24
C PHE A 610 -8.65 -20.32 21.38
N ARG A 611 -7.76 -21.19 20.97
CA ARG A 611 -6.40 -20.88 20.56
C ARG A 611 -6.14 -21.50 19.21
N ILE A 612 -5.29 -20.85 18.43
CA ILE A 612 -4.77 -21.34 17.16
C ILE A 612 -3.25 -21.48 17.28
N GLU A 613 -2.73 -22.65 16.92
CA GLU A 613 -1.31 -22.99 16.97
C GLU A 613 -0.68 -23.00 15.57
N VAL A 614 0.65 -23.01 15.51
CA VAL A 614 1.40 -22.94 14.25
C VAL A 614 1.17 -24.22 13.44
N GLY A 615 0.62 -24.08 12.24
CA GLY A 615 0.26 -25.22 11.38
C GLY A 615 -1.21 -25.62 11.42
N GLU A 616 -2.03 -24.94 12.24
CA GLU A 616 -3.47 -25.16 12.29
C GLU A 616 -4.26 -24.25 11.32
N TYR A 617 -5.38 -24.78 10.85
CA TYR A 617 -6.37 -24.12 10.00
C TYR A 617 -7.75 -24.12 10.70
N PRO A 618 -8.31 -22.97 11.11
CA PRO A 618 -9.63 -22.87 11.70
C PRO A 618 -10.74 -22.93 10.64
N VAL A 619 -11.75 -23.78 10.89
CA VAL A 619 -13.10 -23.65 10.34
C VAL A 619 -14.01 -23.23 11.47
N THR A 620 -14.42 -21.96 11.50
CA THR A 620 -15.27 -21.40 12.56
C THR A 620 -16.73 -21.44 12.14
N VAL A 621 -17.59 -21.91 13.04
CA VAL A 621 -19.04 -21.91 12.91
C VAL A 621 -19.62 -21.09 14.06
N GLY A 622 -20.60 -20.24 13.77
CA GLY A 622 -21.44 -19.61 14.78
C GLY A 622 -22.90 -20.05 14.61
N VAL A 623 -23.67 -20.03 15.69
CA VAL A 623 -25.11 -20.31 15.69
C VAL A 623 -25.84 -19.23 16.50
N PRO A 624 -27.01 -18.75 16.04
CA PRO A 624 -27.75 -17.64 16.65
C PRO A 624 -28.49 -18.09 17.92
N VAL A 625 -27.77 -18.62 18.91
CA VAL A 625 -28.37 -19.28 20.06
C VAL A 625 -27.76 -18.71 21.34
N LYS A 626 -28.56 -17.94 22.08
CA LYS A 626 -28.22 -17.51 23.44
C LYS A 626 -28.64 -18.62 24.42
N VAL A 627 -27.74 -19.01 25.31
CA VAL A 627 -28.01 -19.99 26.37
C VAL A 627 -27.77 -19.35 27.72
N ARG A 628 -28.71 -19.56 28.66
CA ARG A 628 -28.56 -19.15 30.06
C ARG A 628 -28.83 -20.35 30.98
N PRO A 629 -27.81 -20.95 31.61
CA PRO A 629 -28.03 -21.98 32.61
C PRO A 629 -28.59 -21.38 33.90
N ALA A 630 -29.44 -22.14 34.60
CA ALA A 630 -29.99 -21.74 35.90
C ALA A 630 -28.98 -21.92 37.05
N ALA A 631 -28.07 -22.90 36.92
CA ALA A 631 -26.98 -23.18 37.85
C ALA A 631 -25.91 -24.02 37.14
N GLY A 632 -24.65 -23.93 37.60
CA GLY A 632 -23.50 -24.57 36.94
C GLY A 632 -23.15 -23.94 35.58
N ALA A 633 -21.99 -24.29 35.03
CA ALA A 633 -21.66 -23.90 33.67
C ALA A 633 -22.18 -24.91 32.64
N VAL A 634 -22.37 -24.44 31.40
CA VAL A 634 -22.69 -25.28 30.24
C VAL A 634 -21.62 -25.04 29.19
N ARG A 635 -21.01 -26.12 28.69
CA ARG A 635 -20.13 -26.08 27.52
C ARG A 635 -20.99 -26.17 26.26
N ALA A 636 -20.80 -25.22 25.35
CA ALA A 636 -21.46 -25.17 24.07
C ALA A 636 -20.46 -25.46 22.94
N THR A 637 -20.94 -26.10 21.88
CA THR A 637 -20.17 -26.31 20.66
C THR A 637 -21.07 -26.10 19.44
N ALA A 638 -20.77 -25.09 18.63
CA ALA A 638 -21.41 -24.86 17.35
C ALA A 638 -20.98 -25.92 16.33
N VAL A 639 -21.94 -26.52 15.62
CA VAL A 639 -21.69 -27.61 14.67
C VAL A 639 -21.94 -27.17 13.22
N SER A 640 -23.09 -26.58 12.92
CA SER A 640 -23.37 -26.03 11.58
C SER A 640 -24.45 -24.94 11.63
N LEU A 641 -24.45 -24.10 10.59
CA LEU A 641 -25.48 -23.12 10.31
C LEU A 641 -25.76 -23.11 8.80
N THR A 642 -27.02 -23.23 8.40
CA THR A 642 -27.51 -22.95 7.05
C THR A 642 -28.66 -21.95 7.12
N GLY A 643 -28.76 -21.08 6.11
CA GLY A 643 -29.59 -19.88 6.18
C GLY A 643 -28.92 -18.78 7.00
N TRP A 644 -29.35 -17.54 6.76
CA TRP A 644 -28.88 -16.37 7.51
C TRP A 644 -29.98 -15.95 8.49
N PRO A 645 -29.71 -15.96 9.81
CA PRO A 645 -30.74 -15.73 10.84
C PRO A 645 -31.44 -14.39 10.66
N ALA A 646 -30.70 -13.32 10.38
CA ALA A 646 -31.24 -11.97 10.19
C ALA A 646 -32.11 -11.77 8.93
N LEU A 647 -32.39 -12.83 8.17
CA LEU A 647 -33.37 -12.84 7.09
C LEU A 647 -34.64 -13.62 7.45
N LEU A 648 -34.76 -14.10 8.70
CA LEU A 648 -35.96 -14.75 9.20
C LEU A 648 -37.03 -13.71 9.55
N PRO A 649 -38.33 -14.00 9.30
CA PRO A 649 -39.41 -13.15 9.76
C PRO A 649 -39.40 -12.98 11.29
N GLU A 650 -39.79 -11.80 11.75
CA GLU A 650 -39.98 -11.52 13.19
C GLU A 650 -40.92 -12.56 13.82
N GLY A 651 -40.51 -13.15 14.95
CA GLY A 651 -41.28 -14.19 15.64
C GLY A 651 -41.48 -15.49 14.83
N ALA A 652 -40.65 -15.76 13.82
CA ALA A 652 -40.72 -17.00 13.04
C ALA A 652 -40.66 -18.25 13.93
N GLN A 653 -41.46 -19.27 13.58
CA GLN A 653 -41.49 -20.52 14.33
C GLN A 653 -40.19 -21.31 14.14
N VAL A 654 -39.69 -21.88 15.24
CA VAL A 654 -38.54 -22.78 15.25
C VAL A 654 -38.86 -24.08 15.96
N VAL A 655 -38.35 -25.18 15.42
CA VAL A 655 -38.48 -26.53 15.98
C VAL A 655 -37.11 -27.03 16.39
N LEU A 656 -36.99 -27.43 17.65
CA LEU A 656 -35.82 -28.08 18.24
C LEU A 656 -36.02 -29.59 18.17
N SER A 657 -35.01 -30.26 17.63
CA SER A 657 -34.96 -31.71 17.41
C SER A 657 -33.56 -32.25 17.75
N GLY A 658 -33.33 -33.56 17.58
CA GLY A 658 -32.10 -34.23 18.02
C GLY A 658 -32.37 -35.01 19.30
N ASP A 659 -31.61 -34.73 20.36
CA ASP A 659 -31.78 -35.36 21.68
C ASP A 659 -32.87 -34.67 22.53
N VAL A 660 -33.43 -33.57 22.03
CA VAL A 660 -34.56 -32.84 22.61
C VAL A 660 -35.68 -32.69 21.58
N SER A 661 -36.90 -32.46 22.05
CA SER A 661 -38.05 -32.09 21.21
C SER A 661 -38.77 -30.91 21.85
N ALA A 662 -38.79 -29.77 21.15
CA ALA A 662 -39.50 -28.57 21.57
C ALA A 662 -39.86 -27.72 20.35
N ALA A 663 -40.83 -26.83 20.51
CA ALA A 663 -41.15 -25.79 19.53
C ALA A 663 -41.21 -24.43 20.24
N GLY A 664 -40.87 -23.39 19.51
CA GLY A 664 -40.91 -22.01 20.00
C GLY A 664 -40.84 -21.04 18.83
N ARG A 665 -40.36 -19.82 19.11
CA ARG A 665 -40.14 -18.78 18.10
C ARG A 665 -38.78 -18.14 18.30
N ILE A 666 -38.32 -17.47 17.26
CA ILE A 666 -37.16 -16.57 17.34
C ILE A 666 -37.46 -15.47 18.37
N ASP A 667 -36.42 -15.08 19.11
CA ASP A 667 -36.38 -14.14 20.22
C ASP A 667 -37.24 -14.51 21.46
N GLU A 668 -37.98 -15.62 21.41
CA GLU A 668 -38.72 -16.18 22.56
C GLU A 668 -37.87 -17.24 23.32
N PRO A 669 -37.91 -17.27 24.67
CA PRO A 669 -37.16 -18.22 25.48
C PRO A 669 -37.79 -19.62 25.52
N ILE A 670 -36.99 -20.65 25.23
CA ILE A 670 -37.35 -22.07 25.29
C ILE A 670 -36.63 -22.72 26.48
N ALA A 671 -37.39 -23.24 27.45
CA ALA A 671 -36.85 -23.92 28.62
C ALA A 671 -36.53 -25.39 28.30
N LEU A 672 -35.31 -25.83 28.61
CA LEU A 672 -34.84 -27.21 28.44
C LEU A 672 -34.18 -27.72 29.73
N LYS A 673 -34.11 -29.04 29.89
CA LYS A 673 -33.39 -29.71 31.00
C LYS A 673 -32.37 -30.69 30.44
N LEU A 674 -31.09 -30.36 30.55
CA LEU A 674 -29.99 -31.12 29.98
C LEU A 674 -29.56 -32.24 30.94
N GLN A 675 -29.69 -33.50 30.52
CA GLN A 675 -29.29 -34.67 31.34
C GLN A 675 -27.81 -35.06 31.16
N GLY A 676 -27.17 -34.56 30.11
CA GLY A 676 -25.79 -34.82 29.73
C GLY A 676 -25.47 -34.09 28.43
N PRO A 677 -24.40 -34.46 27.69
CA PRO A 677 -24.15 -33.98 26.34
C PRO A 677 -25.40 -34.18 25.46
N THR A 678 -25.94 -33.07 24.95
CA THR A 678 -27.23 -33.00 24.26
C THR A 678 -27.03 -32.33 22.91
N ARG A 679 -27.28 -33.05 21.81
CA ARG A 679 -27.30 -32.50 20.45
C ARG A 679 -28.65 -31.85 20.16
N ILE A 680 -28.62 -30.60 19.75
CA ILE A 680 -29.79 -29.80 19.40
C ILE A 680 -29.69 -29.41 17.92
N VAL A 681 -30.70 -29.76 17.15
CA VAL A 681 -30.90 -29.35 15.76
C VAL A 681 -32.12 -28.43 15.71
N ILE A 682 -31.88 -27.15 15.50
CA ILE A 682 -32.91 -26.11 15.35
C ILE A 682 -33.23 -26.00 13.85
N THR A 683 -34.51 -25.99 13.51
CA THR A 683 -34.99 -25.74 12.13
C THR A 683 -36.07 -24.67 12.14
N GLY A 684 -36.21 -23.93 11.04
CA GLY A 684 -37.24 -22.89 10.88
C GLY A 684 -37.61 -22.70 9.42
N PRO A 685 -38.34 -21.62 9.06
CA PRO A 685 -38.72 -21.38 7.67
C PRO A 685 -37.49 -21.15 6.78
N ALA A 686 -37.65 -21.44 5.49
CA ALA A 686 -36.60 -21.17 4.52
C ALA A 686 -36.40 -19.67 4.30
N VAL A 687 -35.15 -19.25 4.13
CA VAL A 687 -34.75 -17.85 3.89
C VAL A 687 -34.24 -17.68 2.47
N ALA A 688 -34.65 -16.59 1.81
CA ALA A 688 -34.13 -16.21 0.51
C ALA A 688 -32.81 -15.45 0.70
N LEU A 689 -31.69 -16.05 0.30
CA LEU A 689 -30.40 -15.37 0.35
C LEU A 689 -30.35 -14.24 -0.69
N PRO A 690 -29.64 -13.13 -0.43
CA PRO A 690 -29.48 -12.06 -1.41
C PRO A 690 -28.80 -12.53 -2.70
N ALA A 691 -29.02 -11.79 -3.80
CA ALA A 691 -28.46 -12.10 -5.12
C ALA A 691 -26.93 -12.24 -5.12
N VAL A 692 -26.22 -11.43 -4.33
CA VAL A 692 -24.76 -11.51 -4.11
C VAL A 692 -24.31 -12.85 -3.51
N SER A 693 -25.20 -13.58 -2.83
CA SER A 693 -24.99 -14.94 -2.32
C SER A 693 -25.74 -16.01 -3.14
N GLY A 694 -26.06 -15.71 -4.40
CA GLY A 694 -26.67 -16.63 -5.36
C GLY A 694 -28.19 -16.59 -5.43
N GLY A 695 -28.89 -15.79 -4.62
CA GLY A 695 -30.35 -15.63 -4.72
C GLY A 695 -31.18 -16.86 -4.30
N GLN A 696 -30.53 -17.93 -3.83
CA GLN A 696 -31.18 -19.20 -3.54
C GLN A 696 -31.97 -19.16 -2.22
N THR A 697 -33.12 -19.84 -2.20
CA THR A 697 -33.85 -20.11 -0.96
C THR A 697 -33.24 -21.33 -0.28
N VAL A 698 -32.92 -21.23 1.01
CA VAL A 698 -32.30 -22.30 1.81
C VAL A 698 -33.03 -22.47 3.14
N ASP A 699 -33.15 -23.71 3.61
CA ASP A 699 -33.75 -24.00 4.91
C ASP A 699 -32.87 -23.44 6.03
N PHE A 700 -33.48 -22.69 6.96
CA PHE A 700 -32.81 -22.31 8.19
C PHE A 700 -32.60 -23.55 9.06
N ARG A 701 -31.33 -23.87 9.35
CA ARG A 701 -30.95 -24.92 10.27
C ARG A 701 -29.70 -24.52 11.04
N ALA A 702 -29.77 -24.57 12.36
CA ALA A 702 -28.62 -24.45 13.24
C ALA A 702 -28.42 -25.75 14.02
N GLU A 703 -27.19 -26.20 14.17
CA GLU A 703 -26.85 -27.40 14.93
C GLU A 703 -25.78 -27.08 15.97
N LEU A 704 -26.01 -27.49 17.21
CA LEU A 704 -25.10 -27.31 18.33
C LEU A 704 -25.18 -28.46 19.34
N THR A 705 -24.14 -28.61 20.15
CA THR A 705 -24.13 -29.50 21.31
C THR A 705 -24.03 -28.67 22.59
N LEU A 706 -24.85 -28.99 23.59
CA LEU A 706 -24.75 -28.44 24.95
C LEU A 706 -24.40 -29.56 25.94
N GLU A 707 -23.36 -29.34 26.74
CA GLU A 707 -22.85 -30.27 27.76
C GLU A 707 -22.89 -29.57 29.12
N PRO A 708 -23.82 -29.92 30.03
CA PRO A 708 -23.90 -29.33 31.37
C PRO A 708 -22.83 -29.94 32.29
N GLU A 709 -22.26 -29.15 33.20
CA GLU A 709 -21.38 -29.69 34.24
C GLU A 709 -22.10 -30.63 35.21
N THR A 710 -23.40 -30.41 35.43
CA THR A 710 -24.24 -31.23 36.32
C THR A 710 -25.45 -31.79 35.55
N PRO A 711 -25.67 -33.12 35.52
CA PRO A 711 -26.87 -33.73 34.97
C PRO A 711 -28.17 -33.14 35.56
N GLY A 712 -29.13 -32.86 34.70
CA GLY A 712 -30.40 -32.25 35.07
C GLY A 712 -30.38 -30.72 35.16
N THR A 713 -29.31 -30.06 34.72
CA THR A 713 -29.24 -28.59 34.65
C THR A 713 -30.35 -28.02 33.77
N ALA A 714 -31.14 -27.10 34.32
CA ALA A 714 -32.11 -26.33 33.56
C ALA A 714 -31.42 -25.20 32.79
N VAL A 715 -31.75 -25.05 31.51
CA VAL A 715 -31.24 -23.98 30.65
C VAL A 715 -32.39 -23.27 29.96
N THR A 716 -32.25 -21.95 29.78
CA THR A 716 -33.08 -21.18 28.86
C THR A 716 -32.30 -20.98 27.56
N LEU A 717 -32.90 -21.36 26.43
CA LEU A 717 -32.34 -21.22 25.10
C LEU A 717 -33.18 -20.19 24.33
N THR A 718 -32.57 -19.17 23.74
CA THR A 718 -33.24 -18.21 22.85
C THR A 718 -32.56 -18.26 21.49
N VAL A 719 -33.33 -18.49 20.43
CA VAL A 719 -32.82 -18.41 19.04
C VAL A 719 -32.96 -16.96 18.59
N LEU A 720 -31.87 -16.30 18.21
CA LEU A 720 -31.86 -14.87 17.90
C LEU A 720 -32.11 -14.60 16.41
N ASN A 721 -32.73 -13.46 16.09
CA ASN A 721 -32.84 -12.96 14.71
C ASN A 721 -31.53 -12.33 14.18
N GLY A 722 -30.37 -12.81 14.62
CA GLY A 722 -29.06 -12.22 14.30
C GLY A 722 -28.05 -12.33 15.45
N THR A 723 -27.58 -11.17 15.91
CA THR A 723 -26.60 -10.98 17.00
C THR A 723 -27.31 -10.48 18.26
N GLU A 724 -26.59 -10.39 19.40
CA GLU A 724 -27.12 -9.72 20.60
C GLU A 724 -27.17 -8.20 20.48
#